data_AF-A0A1Q8AVP3-F1
#
_entry.id   AF-A0A1Q8AVP3-F1
#
_cell.length_a   1.000
_cell.length_b   1.000
_cell.length_c   1.000
_cell.angle_alpha   90.00
_cell.angle_beta   90.00
_cell.angle_gamma   90.00
#
_symmetry.space_group_name_H-M   'P 1'
#
loop_
_entity.id
_entity.type
_entity.pdbx_description
1 polymer ?
#
loop_
_entity_poly.entity_id
_entity_poly.type
_entity_poly.pdbx_seq_one_letter_code
_entity_poly.pdbx_strand_id
1 'polypeptide(L)'
;MRAILEDPRSGQVSVYETPEPELRAGGILVRTHFSVISAGTERAKLEAGQKSLMGKALQRPDLVQQVIDYARANGVWAAYHKVRSRLDNLSPLGYSCAGIIIATGLGVTEFRPGDRVACGGAGYANHAEVDFIPRNLAVSVPEKVPLEQAALTTIGAIAVQGLRQSQATFGESVAVIGAGLVGVLTVQLARAAGCRVIAIDADARRAEQAAMLGAQKGLVAGDPQIQDAVREFSPDGVDVVILTAATPSSEPIELAGRITRDRGRIVIVGDVGMGISRRIAYAKELSIVCSRSYGPGRYDPQYEEEGKDYPVGYVRWTERRNMEAFLNFLASGAIDVAPLLEQRYPMEKAVQAYEDLREWRAYTALLEYPAVLPVEPALTPVSKRAERNSISGTLRVGCIGAGGFAREAIFPSLRSAKNVVLESVATASGVAAESARRGFGFARTQTPSALLQDPDIDSVFILSRHDSHVSYVAAAISDNKLVFVEKPLATRRGELEEIRSIYERKKKANGSPFLMVGFNRRFAPLTGQLRSFFSKRREPMMIHVRINAGFLPRDHWTQQKSGGGRIVGELCHFVDWARSLIGVPIERVWAAALPDGWRYSRDNVAVTLSFRDGSLTNLLYLANGDRAVAKEYYEVFCEGGIARLEDFRTLELTRNGKTRCVRSKQDKGHREELERTLKAMITGQESPIPFDQLCEVTEATFAIEEAIAAGSAILLCPTTTVPVAAEKEPGNVLIS
;
A
#
# COMPACT_ATOMS: atom_id res chain seq x y z
N MET A 1 -2.90 -6.92 -20.76
CA MET A 1 -1.74 -7.81 -20.50
C MET A 1 -2.17 -9.05 -19.75
N ARG A 2 -1.39 -10.12 -19.86
CA ARG A 2 -1.57 -11.35 -19.08
C ARG A 2 -0.69 -11.32 -17.83
N ALA A 3 -1.18 -11.90 -16.76
CA ALA A 3 -0.48 -12.04 -15.48
C ALA A 3 -0.84 -13.38 -14.82
N ILE A 4 0.12 -14.02 -14.15
CA ILE A 4 -0.09 -15.27 -13.42
C ILE A 4 -0.41 -14.95 -11.97
N LEU A 5 -1.61 -15.31 -11.55
CA LEU A 5 -2.17 -14.98 -10.24
C LEU A 5 -2.63 -16.23 -9.50
N GLU A 6 -2.58 -16.15 -8.18
CA GLU A 6 -3.13 -17.15 -7.27
C GLU A 6 -4.46 -16.65 -6.70
N ASP A 7 -5.48 -17.50 -6.70
CA ASP A 7 -6.72 -17.28 -5.93
C ASP A 7 -6.51 -17.78 -4.49
N PRO A 8 -6.40 -16.91 -3.47
CA PRO A 8 -6.07 -17.33 -2.12
C PRO A 8 -7.18 -18.14 -1.44
N ARG A 9 -8.38 -18.20 -2.03
CA ARG A 9 -9.48 -19.01 -1.50
C ARG A 9 -9.32 -20.47 -1.90
N SER A 10 -8.97 -20.74 -3.15
CA SER A 10 -8.80 -22.11 -3.67
C SER A 10 -7.34 -22.57 -3.67
N GLY A 11 -6.37 -21.65 -3.61
CA GLY A 11 -4.96 -21.93 -3.88
C GLY A 11 -4.68 -22.27 -5.35
N GLN A 12 -5.62 -21.96 -6.25
CA GLN A 12 -5.49 -22.23 -7.67
C GLN A 12 -4.68 -21.14 -8.36
N VAL A 13 -3.70 -21.55 -9.16
CA VAL A 13 -2.93 -20.66 -10.03
C VAL A 13 -3.58 -20.62 -11.40
N SER A 14 -3.70 -19.43 -11.99
CA SER A 14 -4.24 -19.26 -13.35
C SER A 14 -3.64 -18.03 -14.02
N VAL A 15 -3.69 -18.02 -15.35
CA VAL A 15 -3.35 -16.85 -16.17
C VAL A 15 -4.59 -15.98 -16.30
N TYR A 16 -4.47 -14.70 -15.95
CA TYR A 16 -5.53 -13.70 -16.01
C TYR A 16 -5.18 -12.60 -17.00
N GLU A 17 -6.20 -12.09 -17.69
CA GLU A 17 -6.11 -10.80 -18.37
C GLU A 17 -6.31 -9.68 -17.37
N THR A 18 -5.40 -8.71 -17.38
CA THR A 18 -5.39 -7.54 -16.51
C THR A 18 -4.96 -6.31 -17.34
N PRO A 19 -5.37 -5.09 -16.95
CA PRO A 19 -4.88 -3.89 -17.62
C PRO A 19 -3.39 -3.70 -17.30
N GLU A 20 -2.65 -3.11 -18.25
CA GLU A 20 -1.25 -2.74 -18.00
C GLU A 20 -1.15 -1.76 -16.82
N PRO A 21 -0.09 -1.85 -16.00
CA PRO A 21 0.10 -0.90 -14.91
C PRO A 21 0.40 0.49 -15.46
N GLU A 22 -0.04 1.53 -14.76
CA GLU A 22 0.31 2.90 -15.14
C GLU A 22 1.74 3.24 -14.76
N LEU A 23 2.38 4.05 -15.60
CA LEU A 23 3.67 4.65 -15.30
C LEU A 23 3.51 5.68 -14.19
N ARG A 24 4.36 5.58 -13.16
CA ARG A 24 4.40 6.50 -12.02
C ARG A 24 5.76 7.16 -11.91
N ALA A 25 5.83 8.30 -11.21
CA ALA A 25 7.10 8.95 -10.88
C ALA A 25 8.02 7.99 -10.09
N GLY A 26 9.33 8.12 -10.29
CA GLY A 26 10.35 7.30 -9.60
C GLY A 26 10.43 5.84 -10.04
N GLY A 27 9.73 5.42 -11.10
CA GLY A 27 9.78 4.06 -11.62
C GLY A 27 9.73 3.97 -13.15
N ILE A 28 9.72 2.74 -13.63
CA ILE A 28 9.76 2.37 -15.04
C ILE A 28 8.67 1.35 -15.37
N LEU A 29 8.21 1.33 -16.62
CA LEU A 29 7.44 0.20 -17.16
C LEU A 29 8.40 -0.72 -17.90
N VAL A 30 8.34 -2.01 -17.57
CA VAL A 30 9.19 -3.05 -18.14
C VAL A 30 8.32 -4.06 -18.85
N ARG A 31 8.60 -4.32 -20.12
CA ARG A 31 8.06 -5.47 -20.84
C ARG A 31 8.90 -6.68 -20.49
N THR A 32 8.30 -7.63 -19.78
CA THR A 32 8.97 -8.85 -19.32
C THR A 32 9.23 -9.75 -20.52
N HIS A 33 10.47 -10.22 -20.66
CA HIS A 33 10.84 -11.26 -21.63
C HIS A 33 10.98 -12.61 -20.93
N PHE A 34 11.52 -12.59 -19.71
CA PHE A 34 11.74 -13.78 -18.91
C PHE A 34 11.42 -13.50 -17.45
N SER A 35 10.81 -14.46 -16.77
CA SER A 35 10.70 -14.47 -15.31
C SER A 35 10.94 -15.88 -14.78
N VAL A 36 11.35 -16.01 -13.52
CA VAL A 36 11.77 -17.30 -12.98
C VAL A 36 10.87 -17.72 -11.84
N ILE A 37 10.26 -18.91 -11.96
CA ILE A 37 9.59 -19.56 -10.84
C ILE A 37 10.66 -20.26 -10.00
N SER A 38 10.72 -19.89 -8.72
CA SER A 38 11.63 -20.51 -7.76
C SER A 38 10.97 -21.69 -7.01
N ALA A 39 11.59 -22.87 -7.06
CA ALA A 39 11.05 -24.08 -6.41
C ALA A 39 10.93 -24.01 -4.87
N GLY A 40 11.56 -23.01 -4.24
CA GLY A 40 11.52 -22.79 -2.78
C GLY A 40 10.40 -21.83 -2.36
N THR A 41 10.64 -20.52 -2.55
CA THR A 41 9.80 -19.45 -2.01
C THR A 41 8.37 -19.46 -2.56
N GLU A 42 8.21 -19.66 -3.87
CA GLU A 42 6.87 -19.68 -4.47
C GLU A 42 6.12 -20.97 -4.18
N ARG A 43 6.82 -22.11 -4.10
CA ARG A 43 6.18 -23.36 -3.68
C ARG A 43 5.63 -23.25 -2.26
N ALA A 44 6.40 -22.70 -1.32
CA ALA A 44 5.94 -22.46 0.05
C ALA A 44 4.71 -21.54 0.09
N LYS A 45 4.66 -20.53 -0.79
CA LYS A 45 3.50 -19.64 -0.94
C LYS A 45 2.26 -20.41 -1.42
N LEU A 46 2.40 -21.26 -2.44
CA LEU A 46 1.30 -22.09 -2.96
C LEU A 46 0.83 -23.16 -1.97
N GLU A 47 1.75 -23.83 -1.28
CA GLU A 47 1.42 -24.82 -0.23
C GLU A 47 0.65 -24.17 0.92
N ALA A 48 1.00 -22.94 1.30
CA ALA A 48 0.23 -22.16 2.26
C ALA A 48 -1.15 -21.74 1.71
N GLY A 49 -1.23 -21.39 0.43
CA GLY A 49 -2.46 -21.06 -0.28
C GLY A 49 -3.49 -22.20 -0.35
N GLN A 50 -3.02 -23.44 -0.47
CA GLN A 50 -3.85 -24.64 -0.58
C GLN A 50 -4.41 -25.17 0.75
N LYS A 51 -3.96 -24.63 1.89
CA LYS A 51 -4.47 -25.05 3.22
C LYS A 51 -5.89 -24.55 3.48
N SER A 52 -6.64 -25.33 4.27
CA SER A 52 -7.93 -24.91 4.81
C SER A 52 -7.79 -23.63 5.66
N LEU A 53 -8.89 -22.91 5.90
CA LEU A 53 -8.87 -21.71 6.76
C LEU A 53 -8.30 -21.99 8.15
N MET A 54 -8.62 -23.16 8.73
CA MET A 54 -8.01 -23.61 9.99
C MET A 54 -6.50 -23.85 9.85
N GLY A 55 -6.06 -24.48 8.76
CA GLY A 55 -4.64 -24.67 8.48
C GLY A 55 -3.87 -23.36 8.33
N LYS A 56 -4.46 -22.37 7.65
CA LYS A 56 -3.91 -21.00 7.52
C LYS A 56 -3.85 -20.29 8.87
N ALA A 57 -4.89 -20.42 9.70
CA ALA A 57 -4.95 -19.84 11.03
C ALA A 57 -3.87 -20.42 11.97
N LEU A 58 -3.64 -21.74 11.93
CA LEU A 58 -2.61 -22.41 12.72
C LEU A 58 -1.19 -21.97 12.34
N GLN A 59 -0.93 -21.68 11.07
CA GLN A 59 0.38 -21.19 10.61
C GLN A 59 0.65 -19.73 10.97
N ARG A 60 -0.39 -18.92 11.17
CA ARG A 60 -0.28 -17.48 11.41
C ARG A 60 -1.09 -17.07 12.65
N PRO A 61 -0.69 -17.52 13.85
CA PRO A 61 -1.37 -17.19 15.09
C PRO A 61 -1.36 -15.68 15.37
N ASP A 62 -0.36 -14.95 14.86
CA ASP A 62 -0.27 -13.49 14.88
C ASP A 62 -1.47 -12.83 14.16
N LEU A 63 -1.82 -13.32 12.97
CA LEU A 63 -2.96 -12.79 12.21
C LEU A 63 -4.29 -13.15 12.87
N VAL A 64 -4.39 -14.32 13.50
CA VAL A 64 -5.58 -14.72 14.28
C VAL A 64 -5.78 -13.74 15.44
N GLN A 65 -4.73 -13.42 16.17
CA GLN A 65 -4.80 -12.45 17.26
C GLN A 65 -5.25 -11.07 16.77
N GLN A 66 -4.70 -10.59 15.64
CA GLN A 66 -5.13 -9.33 15.02
C GLN A 66 -6.62 -9.33 14.63
N VAL A 67 -7.14 -10.46 14.13
CA VAL A 67 -8.57 -10.60 13.79
C VAL A 67 -9.44 -10.58 15.05
N ILE A 68 -9.02 -11.25 16.13
CA ILE A 68 -9.72 -11.24 17.42
C ILE A 68 -9.78 -9.82 17.99
N ASP A 69 -8.66 -9.12 18.00
CA ASP A 69 -8.58 -7.74 18.50
C ASP A 69 -9.45 -6.79 17.66
N TYR A 70 -9.43 -6.97 16.33
CA TYR A 70 -10.29 -6.22 15.42
C TYR A 70 -11.79 -6.53 15.66
N ALA A 71 -12.14 -7.79 15.90
CA ALA A 71 -13.51 -8.23 16.20
C ALA A 71 -14.01 -7.67 17.53
N ARG A 72 -13.15 -7.57 18.54
CA ARG A 72 -13.49 -6.93 19.83
C ARG A 72 -13.80 -5.45 19.66
N ALA A 73 -13.02 -4.75 18.83
CA ALA A 73 -13.20 -3.31 18.61
C ALA A 73 -14.35 -2.97 17.65
N ASN A 74 -14.58 -3.77 16.60
CA ASN A 74 -15.47 -3.43 15.49
C ASN A 74 -16.65 -4.41 15.32
N GLY A 75 -16.71 -5.47 16.12
CA GLY A 75 -17.69 -6.55 16.01
C GLY A 75 -17.24 -7.71 15.12
N VAL A 76 -17.76 -8.90 15.42
CA VAL A 76 -17.40 -10.16 14.73
C VAL A 76 -17.75 -10.15 13.25
N TRP A 77 -18.87 -9.54 12.87
CA TRP A 77 -19.29 -9.43 11.47
C TRP A 77 -18.35 -8.55 10.64
N ALA A 78 -17.88 -7.42 11.20
CA ALA A 78 -16.90 -6.56 10.53
C ALA A 78 -15.57 -7.28 10.34
N ALA A 79 -15.13 -8.05 11.35
CA ALA A 79 -13.95 -8.90 11.24
C ALA A 79 -14.08 -9.99 10.19
N TYR A 80 -15.24 -10.67 10.14
CA TYR A 80 -15.54 -11.67 9.10
C TYR A 80 -15.46 -11.07 7.70
N HIS A 81 -16.10 -9.92 7.47
CA HIS A 81 -16.04 -9.24 6.16
C HIS A 81 -14.62 -8.83 5.78
N LYS A 82 -13.81 -8.35 6.73
CA LYS A 82 -12.40 -7.98 6.50
C LYS A 82 -11.52 -9.18 6.13
N VAL A 83 -11.73 -10.33 6.77
CA VAL A 83 -11.01 -11.57 6.42
C VAL A 83 -11.47 -12.05 5.05
N ARG A 84 -12.78 -12.06 4.79
CA ARG A 84 -13.35 -12.49 3.51
C ARG A 84 -12.87 -11.61 2.35
N SER A 85 -12.87 -10.29 2.51
CA SER A 85 -12.41 -9.36 1.47
C SER A 85 -10.92 -9.54 1.13
N ARG A 86 -10.10 -9.96 2.11
CA ARG A 86 -8.69 -10.30 1.89
C ARG A 86 -8.51 -11.60 1.12
N LEU A 87 -9.37 -12.59 1.36
CA LEU A 87 -9.36 -13.88 0.65
C LEU A 87 -9.91 -13.78 -0.77
N ASP A 88 -10.81 -12.83 -1.03
CA ASP A 88 -11.37 -12.57 -2.36
C ASP A 88 -10.40 -11.79 -3.29
N ASN A 89 -9.20 -11.41 -2.81
CA ASN A 89 -8.19 -10.72 -3.61
C ASN A 89 -7.24 -11.71 -4.28
N LEU A 90 -7.07 -11.58 -5.60
CA LEU A 90 -6.02 -12.31 -6.31
C LEU A 90 -4.65 -11.85 -5.80
N SER A 91 -3.75 -12.82 -5.61
CA SER A 91 -2.38 -12.59 -5.18
C SER A 91 -1.46 -12.72 -6.38
N PRO A 92 -0.67 -11.69 -6.74
CA PRO A 92 0.34 -11.84 -7.78
C PRO A 92 1.42 -12.84 -7.36
N LEU A 93 1.94 -13.58 -8.33
CA LEU A 93 3.12 -14.44 -8.20
C LEU A 93 4.32 -13.83 -8.91
N GLY A 94 5.52 -14.32 -8.60
CA GLY A 94 6.78 -13.78 -9.09
C GLY A 94 7.35 -12.64 -8.26
N TYR A 95 8.67 -12.52 -8.34
CA TYR A 95 9.45 -11.45 -7.69
C TYR A 95 10.81 -11.20 -8.37
N SER A 96 11.06 -11.81 -9.54
CA SER A 96 12.31 -11.73 -10.29
C SER A 96 12.03 -11.90 -11.77
N CYS A 97 12.33 -10.87 -12.56
CA CYS A 97 12.13 -10.90 -14.01
C CYS A 97 13.21 -10.08 -14.74
N ALA A 98 13.31 -10.26 -16.05
CA ALA A 98 14.17 -9.48 -16.92
C ALA A 98 13.47 -9.16 -18.25
N GLY A 99 13.78 -8.01 -18.82
CA GLY A 99 13.06 -7.49 -19.96
C GLY A 99 13.62 -6.19 -20.50
N ILE A 100 12.76 -5.46 -21.21
CA ILE A 100 13.09 -4.19 -21.88
C ILE A 100 12.24 -3.08 -21.29
N ILE A 101 12.86 -1.94 -21.00
CA ILE A 101 12.15 -0.74 -20.55
C ILE A 101 11.33 -0.18 -21.71
N ILE A 102 10.02 0.02 -21.49
CA ILE A 102 9.12 0.61 -22.49
C ILE A 102 8.75 2.06 -22.17
N ALA A 103 8.82 2.47 -20.90
CA ALA A 103 8.60 3.86 -20.49
C ALA A 103 9.29 4.18 -19.16
N THR A 104 9.67 5.45 -18.97
CA THR A 104 10.37 5.95 -17.77
C THR A 104 9.61 7.08 -17.12
N GLY A 105 9.35 6.99 -15.83
CA GLY A 105 8.59 7.99 -15.08
C GLY A 105 9.42 9.21 -14.72
N LEU A 106 8.73 10.28 -14.29
CA LEU A 106 9.39 11.51 -13.83
C LEU A 106 10.38 11.20 -12.69
N GLY A 107 11.58 11.77 -12.77
CA GLY A 107 12.63 11.61 -11.77
C GLY A 107 13.53 10.38 -11.94
N VAL A 108 13.28 9.54 -12.95
CA VAL A 108 14.18 8.47 -13.37
C VAL A 108 15.14 9.01 -14.43
N THR A 109 16.44 8.91 -14.17
CA THR A 109 17.49 9.49 -15.05
C THR A 109 18.53 8.48 -15.51
N GLU A 110 18.65 7.37 -14.78
CA GLU A 110 19.62 6.30 -15.02
C GLU A 110 19.15 5.28 -16.08
N PHE A 111 17.89 5.36 -16.52
CA PHE A 111 17.26 4.41 -17.43
C PHE A 111 16.60 5.15 -18.59
N ARG A 112 16.49 4.46 -19.74
CA ARG A 112 15.80 4.94 -20.94
C ARG A 112 14.97 3.81 -21.56
N PRO A 113 13.87 4.13 -22.29
CA PRO A 113 13.18 3.14 -23.10
C PRO A 113 14.14 2.44 -24.07
N GLY A 114 14.03 1.12 -24.19
CA GLY A 114 14.93 0.26 -24.96
C GLY A 114 16.03 -0.41 -24.13
N ASP A 115 16.33 0.08 -22.92
CA ASP A 115 17.35 -0.51 -22.07
C ASP A 115 16.95 -1.93 -21.61
N ARG A 116 17.95 -2.81 -21.52
CA ARG A 116 17.83 -4.16 -20.95
C ARG A 116 17.93 -4.07 -19.43
N VAL A 117 16.97 -4.64 -18.72
CA VAL A 117 16.85 -4.50 -17.27
C VAL A 117 16.51 -5.83 -16.60
N ALA A 118 17.07 -6.05 -15.41
CA ALA A 118 16.65 -7.09 -14.47
C ALA A 118 15.99 -6.42 -13.27
N CYS A 119 14.89 -7.02 -12.80
CA CYS A 119 13.98 -6.41 -11.86
C CYS A 119 13.68 -7.34 -10.69
N GLY A 120 13.46 -6.75 -9.51
CA GLY A 120 13.16 -7.47 -8.28
C GLY A 120 11.97 -6.91 -7.51
N GLY A 121 11.59 -7.64 -6.46
CA GLY A 121 10.59 -7.22 -5.50
C GLY A 121 9.24 -7.91 -5.69
N ALA A 122 8.78 -8.60 -4.64
CA ALA A 122 7.45 -9.21 -4.62
C ALA A 122 6.38 -8.11 -4.66
N GLY A 123 5.43 -8.24 -5.60
CA GLY A 123 4.44 -7.20 -5.88
C GLY A 123 4.87 -6.18 -6.93
N TYR A 124 6.14 -6.20 -7.36
CA TYR A 124 6.69 -5.34 -8.42
C TYR A 124 7.13 -6.16 -9.63
N ALA A 125 8.14 -7.02 -9.50
CA ALA A 125 8.65 -7.90 -10.57
C ALA A 125 7.84 -9.21 -10.64
N ASN A 126 6.56 -9.10 -10.99
CA ASN A 126 5.64 -10.23 -10.98
C ASN A 126 5.78 -11.11 -12.24
N HIS A 127 5.08 -12.23 -12.27
CA HIS A 127 4.91 -13.02 -13.48
C HIS A 127 3.84 -12.38 -14.39
N ALA A 128 4.16 -11.24 -15.00
CA ALA A 128 3.28 -10.49 -15.90
C ALA A 128 4.01 -10.05 -17.17
N GLU A 129 3.28 -9.80 -18.26
CA GLU A 129 3.88 -9.31 -19.51
C GLU A 129 4.45 -7.89 -19.38
N VAL A 130 3.84 -7.06 -18.52
CA VAL A 130 4.29 -5.70 -18.23
C VAL A 130 4.23 -5.45 -16.73
N ASP A 131 5.33 -5.00 -16.15
CA ASP A 131 5.41 -4.64 -14.74
C ASP A 131 5.82 -3.18 -14.56
N PHE A 132 5.26 -2.52 -13.54
CA PHE A 132 5.81 -1.28 -13.01
C PHE A 132 6.87 -1.61 -11.97
N ILE A 133 8.08 -1.09 -12.16
CA ILE A 133 9.23 -1.33 -11.28
C ILE A 133 9.74 0.01 -10.74
N PRO A 134 9.78 0.22 -9.41
CA PRO A 134 10.48 1.35 -8.82
C PRO A 134 11.98 1.33 -9.19
N ARG A 135 12.58 2.52 -9.38
CA ARG A 135 13.95 2.65 -9.91
C ARG A 135 15.02 1.87 -9.13
N ASN A 136 14.86 1.72 -7.82
CA ASN A 136 15.82 1.02 -6.97
C ASN A 136 15.67 -0.50 -6.98
N LEU A 137 14.58 -1.01 -7.55
CA LEU A 137 14.32 -2.42 -7.77
C LEU A 137 14.65 -2.88 -9.20
N ALA A 138 15.36 -2.04 -9.96
CA ALA A 138 15.78 -2.29 -11.33
C ALA A 138 17.29 -2.10 -11.48
N VAL A 139 17.93 -2.92 -12.30
CA VAL A 139 19.35 -2.83 -12.64
C VAL A 139 19.58 -3.09 -14.13
N SER A 140 20.48 -2.33 -14.76
CA SER A 140 20.82 -2.53 -16.17
C SER A 140 21.53 -3.87 -16.38
N VAL A 141 21.12 -4.60 -17.41
CA VAL A 141 21.74 -5.89 -17.77
C VAL A 141 22.92 -5.63 -18.70
N PRO A 142 24.15 -6.07 -18.35
CA PRO A 142 25.30 -5.95 -19.24
C PRO A 142 25.06 -6.67 -20.58
N GLU A 143 25.58 -6.12 -21.69
CA GLU A 143 25.33 -6.66 -23.03
C GLU A 143 25.62 -8.16 -23.16
N LYS A 144 26.71 -8.61 -22.53
CA LYS A 144 27.19 -10.00 -22.55
C LYS A 144 26.32 -10.99 -21.76
N VAL A 145 25.45 -10.53 -20.87
CA VAL A 145 24.60 -11.40 -20.03
C VAL A 145 23.28 -11.62 -20.75
N PRO A 146 22.90 -12.84 -21.15
CA PRO A 146 21.59 -13.11 -21.76
C PRO A 146 20.42 -12.74 -20.83
N LEU A 147 19.29 -12.28 -21.39
CA LEU A 147 18.14 -11.86 -20.57
C LEU A 147 17.54 -13.02 -19.76
N GLU A 148 17.57 -14.24 -20.29
CA GLU A 148 17.11 -15.44 -19.57
C GLU A 148 17.92 -15.67 -18.29
N GLN A 149 19.23 -15.40 -18.32
CA GLN A 149 20.09 -15.51 -17.14
C GLN A 149 19.88 -14.33 -16.19
N ALA A 150 19.67 -13.14 -16.74
CA ALA A 150 19.38 -11.94 -15.95
C ALA A 150 18.07 -12.05 -15.16
N ALA A 151 17.12 -12.91 -15.56
CA ALA A 151 15.89 -13.14 -14.80
C ALA A 151 16.15 -13.75 -13.40
N LEU A 152 17.33 -14.34 -13.15
CA LEU A 152 17.75 -14.83 -11.83
C LEU A 152 18.31 -13.74 -10.90
N THR A 153 18.43 -12.49 -11.36
CA THR A 153 19.22 -11.46 -10.66
C THR A 153 18.79 -11.23 -9.22
N THR A 154 17.49 -11.14 -8.94
CA THR A 154 16.98 -10.92 -7.58
C THR A 154 17.26 -12.12 -6.67
N ILE A 155 17.15 -13.33 -7.21
CA ILE A 155 17.45 -14.57 -6.49
C ILE A 155 18.96 -14.69 -6.22
N GLY A 156 19.77 -14.38 -7.22
CA GLY A 156 21.23 -14.31 -7.09
C GLY A 156 21.68 -13.28 -6.06
N ALA A 157 21.01 -12.13 -5.99
CA ALA A 157 21.27 -11.11 -4.98
C ALA A 157 21.03 -11.60 -3.54
N ILE A 158 20.10 -12.55 -3.33
CA ILE A 158 19.91 -13.21 -2.02
C ILE A 158 21.16 -14.03 -1.66
N ALA A 159 21.71 -14.78 -2.61
CA ALA A 159 22.95 -15.55 -2.41
C ALA A 159 24.15 -14.63 -2.14
N VAL A 160 24.29 -13.54 -2.92
CA VAL A 160 25.33 -12.51 -2.71
C VAL A 160 25.23 -11.92 -1.30
N GLN A 161 24.02 -11.56 -0.86
CA GLN A 161 23.81 -11.01 0.47
C GLN A 161 24.15 -12.02 1.58
N GLY A 162 23.74 -13.29 1.42
CA GLY A 162 24.09 -14.37 2.35
C GLY A 162 25.61 -14.53 2.50
N LEU A 163 26.34 -14.53 1.39
CA LEU A 163 27.81 -14.59 1.41
C LEU A 163 28.45 -13.33 2.01
N ARG A 164 27.87 -12.14 1.79
CA ARG A 164 28.38 -10.91 2.43
C ARG A 164 28.18 -10.92 3.94
N GLN A 165 27.05 -11.43 4.42
CA GLN A 165 26.79 -11.54 5.85
C GLN A 165 27.70 -12.54 6.56
N SER A 166 28.28 -13.52 5.84
CA SER A 166 29.26 -14.41 6.45
C SER A 166 30.60 -13.75 6.71
N GLN A 167 30.89 -12.65 5.99
CA GLN A 167 32.21 -12.02 5.97
C GLN A 167 33.31 -13.03 5.62
N ALA A 168 33.00 -14.03 4.79
CA ALA A 168 33.97 -15.00 4.33
C ALA A 168 35.08 -14.27 3.55
N THR A 169 36.32 -14.68 3.80
CA THR A 169 37.51 -14.10 3.17
C THR A 169 38.24 -15.15 2.34
N PHE A 170 39.12 -14.67 1.46
CA PHE A 170 39.89 -15.53 0.55
C PHE A 170 40.57 -16.68 1.30
N GLY A 171 40.39 -17.91 0.81
CA GLY A 171 40.98 -19.11 1.39
C GLY A 171 40.16 -19.78 2.50
N GLU A 172 39.13 -19.12 3.05
CA GLU A 172 38.30 -19.72 4.09
C GLU A 172 37.43 -20.88 3.57
N SER A 173 37.10 -21.80 4.48
CA SER A 173 36.26 -22.96 4.24
C SER A 173 34.78 -22.66 4.52
N VAL A 174 33.92 -22.95 3.54
CA VAL A 174 32.48 -22.65 3.59
C VAL A 174 31.68 -23.94 3.37
N ALA A 175 30.77 -24.25 4.28
CA ALA A 175 29.74 -25.26 4.04
C ALA A 175 28.40 -24.60 3.72
N VAL A 176 27.76 -24.99 2.62
CA VAL A 176 26.39 -24.56 2.27
C VAL A 176 25.43 -25.69 2.59
N ILE A 177 24.52 -25.50 3.56
CA ILE A 177 23.51 -26.49 3.94
C ILE A 177 22.18 -26.12 3.28
N GLY A 178 21.72 -26.97 2.37
CA GLY A 178 20.55 -26.78 1.51
C GLY A 178 20.98 -26.40 0.09
N ALA A 179 21.36 -27.38 -0.73
CA ALA A 179 21.72 -27.23 -2.12
C ALA A 179 20.50 -27.08 -3.05
N GLY A 180 19.54 -26.24 -2.65
CA GLY A 180 18.49 -25.68 -3.53
C GLY A 180 19.03 -24.53 -4.40
N LEU A 181 18.15 -23.80 -5.09
CA LEU A 181 18.52 -22.73 -6.03
C LEU A 181 19.48 -21.69 -5.42
N VAL A 182 19.10 -21.10 -4.27
CA VAL A 182 19.94 -20.12 -3.56
C VAL A 182 21.25 -20.77 -3.09
N GLY A 183 21.21 -22.04 -2.67
CA GLY A 183 22.37 -22.79 -2.21
C GLY A 183 23.41 -22.99 -3.32
N VAL A 184 23.01 -23.47 -4.50
CA VAL A 184 23.94 -23.68 -5.62
C VAL A 184 24.50 -22.37 -6.17
N LEU A 185 23.71 -21.29 -6.16
CA LEU A 185 24.22 -19.94 -6.47
C LEU A 185 25.24 -19.48 -5.42
N THR A 186 24.99 -19.75 -4.14
CA THR A 186 25.93 -19.44 -3.04
C THR A 186 27.22 -20.22 -3.18
N VAL A 187 27.16 -21.50 -3.57
CA VAL A 187 28.34 -22.35 -3.82
C VAL A 187 29.23 -21.72 -4.89
N GLN A 188 28.66 -21.36 -6.04
CA GLN A 188 29.38 -20.74 -7.14
C GLN A 188 30.00 -19.39 -6.75
N LEU A 189 29.23 -18.54 -6.07
CA LEU A 189 29.70 -17.23 -5.63
C LEU A 189 30.81 -17.32 -4.57
N ALA A 190 30.70 -18.25 -3.62
CA ALA A 190 31.73 -18.46 -2.60
C ALA A 190 33.04 -18.98 -3.23
N ARG A 191 32.94 -19.90 -4.20
CA ARG A 191 34.11 -20.34 -4.99
C ARG A 191 34.72 -19.18 -5.78
N ALA A 192 33.90 -18.38 -6.46
CA ALA A 192 34.35 -17.21 -7.21
C ALA A 192 35.02 -16.15 -6.31
N ALA A 193 34.63 -16.07 -5.03
CA ALA A 193 35.29 -15.24 -4.01
C ALA A 193 36.60 -15.85 -3.46
N GLY A 194 37.03 -17.01 -3.96
CA GLY A 194 38.25 -17.69 -3.54
C GLY A 194 38.09 -18.53 -2.26
N CYS A 195 36.87 -18.85 -1.85
CA CYS A 195 36.62 -19.77 -0.75
C CYS A 195 36.71 -21.23 -1.21
N ARG A 196 37.00 -22.12 -0.26
CA ARG A 196 36.90 -23.56 -0.41
C ARG A 196 35.50 -24.00 0.02
N VAL A 197 34.73 -24.66 -0.86
CA VAL A 197 33.29 -24.84 -0.61
C VAL A 197 32.89 -26.32 -0.63
N ILE A 198 32.10 -26.75 0.36
CA ILE A 198 31.34 -28.00 0.33
C ILE A 198 29.84 -27.72 0.38
N ALA A 199 29.04 -28.60 -0.21
CA ALA A 199 27.59 -28.50 -0.20
C ALA A 199 26.98 -29.70 0.54
N ILE A 200 25.96 -29.45 1.35
CA ILE A 200 25.25 -30.46 2.12
C ILE A 200 23.76 -30.35 1.79
N ASP A 201 23.11 -31.45 1.42
CA ASP A 201 21.66 -31.50 1.22
C ASP A 201 21.07 -32.81 1.77
N ALA A 202 19.78 -32.81 2.08
CA ALA A 202 19.08 -34.05 2.45
C ALA A 202 18.88 -34.96 1.23
N ASP A 203 18.83 -34.39 0.03
CA ASP A 203 18.74 -35.11 -1.23
C ASP A 203 20.14 -35.35 -1.83
N ALA A 204 20.54 -36.62 -1.91
CA ALA A 204 21.82 -37.01 -2.48
C ALA A 204 22.04 -36.49 -3.91
N ARG A 205 20.98 -36.39 -4.73
CA ARG A 205 21.10 -35.84 -6.09
C ARG A 205 21.46 -34.36 -6.09
N ARG A 206 20.89 -33.58 -5.15
CA ARG A 206 21.21 -32.14 -5.02
C ARG A 206 22.62 -31.93 -4.49
N ALA A 207 23.08 -32.80 -3.60
CA ALA A 207 24.46 -32.77 -3.13
C ALA A 207 25.45 -33.04 -4.29
N GLU A 208 25.19 -34.05 -5.12
CA GLU A 208 25.99 -34.37 -6.30
C GLU A 208 25.96 -33.23 -7.35
N GLN A 209 24.77 -32.68 -7.63
CA GLN A 209 24.62 -31.53 -8.52
C GLN A 209 25.39 -30.31 -8.04
N ALA A 210 25.39 -30.04 -6.73
CA ALA A 210 26.17 -28.93 -6.18
C ALA A 210 27.68 -29.11 -6.38
N ALA A 211 28.19 -30.34 -6.38
CA ALA A 211 29.59 -30.62 -6.72
C ALA A 211 29.89 -30.31 -8.19
N MET A 212 29.01 -30.71 -9.11
CA MET A 212 29.11 -30.34 -10.53
C MET A 212 29.05 -28.82 -10.75
N LEU A 213 28.29 -28.11 -9.90
CA LEU A 213 28.14 -26.66 -9.91
C LEU A 213 29.17 -25.94 -9.03
N GLY A 214 30.28 -26.59 -8.66
CA GLY A 214 31.46 -25.93 -8.11
C GLY A 214 31.75 -26.16 -6.63
N ALA A 215 30.95 -26.95 -5.90
CA ALA A 215 31.40 -27.45 -4.60
C ALA A 215 32.53 -28.47 -4.81
N GLN A 216 33.52 -28.47 -3.92
CA GLN A 216 34.61 -29.46 -3.95
C GLN A 216 34.10 -30.86 -3.58
N LYS A 217 33.05 -30.92 -2.74
CA LYS A 217 32.39 -32.16 -2.33
C LYS A 217 30.92 -31.88 -2.02
N GLY A 218 30.04 -32.79 -2.48
CA GLY A 218 28.64 -32.88 -2.08
C GLY A 218 28.46 -33.93 -1.00
N LEU A 219 27.77 -33.60 0.08
CA LEU A 219 27.54 -34.48 1.23
C LEU A 219 26.03 -34.61 1.53
N VAL A 220 25.63 -35.76 2.08
CA VAL A 220 24.23 -36.04 2.42
C VAL A 220 24.02 -35.79 3.92
N ALA A 221 23.07 -34.90 4.27
CA ALA A 221 22.84 -34.44 5.64
C ALA A 221 22.56 -35.56 6.66
N GLY A 222 21.98 -36.68 6.21
CA GLY A 222 21.63 -37.84 7.03
C GLY A 222 22.73 -38.90 7.16
N ASP A 223 23.89 -38.71 6.53
CA ASP A 223 25.01 -39.64 6.63
C ASP A 223 25.62 -39.60 8.05
N PRO A 224 25.69 -40.74 8.78
CA PRO A 224 26.34 -40.79 10.08
C PRO A 224 27.80 -40.30 10.08
N GLN A 225 28.49 -40.40 8.95
CA GLN A 225 29.89 -40.00 8.77
C GLN A 225 30.06 -38.55 8.32
N ILE A 226 28.98 -37.76 8.25
CA ILE A 226 29.05 -36.37 7.74
C ILE A 226 30.08 -35.50 8.47
N GLN A 227 30.22 -35.65 9.79
CA GLN A 227 31.20 -34.88 10.56
C GLN A 227 32.64 -35.27 10.20
N ASP A 228 32.90 -36.56 9.96
CA ASP A 228 34.21 -37.05 9.56
C ASP A 228 34.55 -36.59 8.14
N ALA A 229 33.56 -36.62 7.23
CA ALA A 229 33.72 -36.11 5.86
C ALA A 229 33.99 -34.59 5.83
N VAL A 230 33.38 -33.81 6.74
CA VAL A 230 33.72 -32.39 6.91
C VAL A 230 35.13 -32.24 7.47
N ARG A 231 35.54 -33.05 8.44
CA ARG A 231 36.89 -32.97 9.04
C ARG A 231 37.99 -33.37 8.07
N GLU A 232 37.74 -34.30 7.17
CA GLU A 232 38.64 -34.61 6.05
C GLU A 232 38.87 -33.38 5.16
N PHE A 233 37.81 -32.59 4.96
CA PHE A 233 37.88 -31.34 4.20
C PHE A 233 38.52 -30.19 4.99
N SER A 234 38.12 -30.00 6.25
CA SER A 234 38.61 -28.96 7.15
C SER A 234 38.76 -29.56 8.56
N PRO A 235 39.98 -29.95 8.98
CA PRO A 235 40.21 -30.72 10.21
C PRO A 235 39.60 -30.13 11.49
N ASP A 236 39.60 -28.80 11.60
CA ASP A 236 39.07 -28.09 12.77
C ASP A 236 37.56 -27.76 12.66
N GLY A 237 36.92 -28.16 11.55
CA GLY A 237 35.59 -27.70 11.13
C GLY A 237 35.68 -26.54 10.13
N VAL A 238 34.54 -26.17 9.53
CA VAL A 238 34.49 -25.06 8.56
C VAL A 238 34.45 -23.69 9.22
N ASP A 239 35.03 -22.68 8.57
CA ASP A 239 35.03 -21.29 9.03
C ASP A 239 33.63 -20.68 9.05
N VAL A 240 32.84 -21.02 8.02
CA VAL A 240 31.51 -20.49 7.78
C VAL A 240 30.56 -21.62 7.38
N VAL A 241 29.35 -21.60 7.94
CA VAL A 241 28.20 -22.33 7.41
C VAL A 241 27.14 -21.35 6.92
N ILE A 242 26.65 -21.53 5.70
CA ILE A 242 25.52 -20.76 5.14
C ILE A 242 24.32 -21.69 5.00
N LEU A 243 23.24 -21.41 5.74
CA LEU A 243 22.00 -22.16 5.73
C LEU A 243 21.05 -21.61 4.67
N THR A 244 20.83 -22.37 3.61
CA THR A 244 19.91 -22.07 2.50
C THR A 244 18.76 -23.08 2.41
N ALA A 245 18.68 -24.03 3.35
CA ALA A 245 17.59 -24.99 3.47
C ALA A 245 16.25 -24.32 3.86
N ALA A 246 15.14 -24.99 3.57
CA ALA A 246 13.81 -24.59 4.01
C ALA A 246 13.12 -25.78 4.70
N THR A 247 12.97 -25.72 6.02
CA THR A 247 12.36 -26.79 6.84
C THR A 247 12.00 -26.26 8.23
N PRO A 248 10.86 -26.67 8.84
CA PRO A 248 10.57 -26.31 10.22
C PRO A 248 11.53 -26.96 11.24
N SER A 249 12.30 -27.97 10.82
CA SER A 249 13.28 -28.67 11.67
C SER A 249 14.45 -27.76 12.04
N SER A 250 14.97 -27.92 13.26
CA SER A 250 16.22 -27.28 13.70
C SER A 250 17.46 -28.12 13.43
N GLU A 251 17.33 -29.30 12.83
CA GLU A 251 18.48 -30.16 12.47
C GLU A 251 19.53 -29.46 11.59
N PRO A 252 19.17 -28.61 10.59
CA PRO A 252 20.18 -27.91 9.80
C PRO A 252 21.07 -26.97 10.62
N ILE A 253 20.48 -26.21 11.56
CA ILE A 253 21.25 -25.28 12.41
C ILE A 253 22.05 -26.03 13.47
N GLU A 254 21.55 -27.16 13.98
CA GLU A 254 22.33 -28.01 14.87
C GLU A 254 23.52 -28.66 14.16
N LEU A 255 23.32 -29.17 12.94
CA LEU A 255 24.39 -29.71 12.11
C LEU A 255 25.42 -28.63 11.84
N ALA A 256 24.99 -27.42 11.46
CA ALA A 256 25.88 -26.26 11.30
C ALA A 256 26.74 -26.03 12.55
N GLY A 257 26.14 -26.02 13.74
CA GLY A 257 26.89 -25.88 14.99
C GLY A 257 27.90 -26.99 15.25
N ARG A 258 27.61 -28.24 14.84
CA ARG A 258 28.55 -29.37 14.98
C ARG A 258 29.72 -29.30 14.02
N ILE A 259 29.50 -28.86 12.78
CA ILE A 259 30.52 -28.84 11.72
C ILE A 259 31.35 -27.55 11.65
N THR A 260 30.85 -26.46 12.23
CA THR A 260 31.57 -25.17 12.32
C THR A 260 32.73 -25.28 13.31
N ARG A 261 33.88 -24.68 13.00
CA ARG A 261 35.02 -24.63 13.94
C ARG A 261 34.75 -23.75 15.17
N ASP A 262 35.66 -23.79 16.13
CA ASP A 262 35.69 -22.83 17.23
C ASP A 262 35.77 -21.38 16.69
N ARG A 263 34.93 -20.49 17.23
CA ARG A 263 34.73 -19.09 16.81
C ARG A 263 34.34 -18.91 15.34
N GLY A 264 33.72 -19.92 14.73
CA GLY A 264 33.20 -19.84 13.38
C GLY A 264 31.82 -19.15 13.30
N ARG A 265 31.33 -18.97 12.07
CA ARG A 265 30.12 -18.18 11.77
C ARG A 265 29.06 -19.04 11.09
N ILE A 266 27.79 -18.83 11.48
CA ILE A 266 26.63 -19.43 10.84
C ILE A 266 25.74 -18.30 10.30
N VAL A 267 25.47 -18.32 9.00
CA VAL A 267 24.56 -17.38 8.34
C VAL A 267 23.27 -18.07 7.97
N ILE A 268 22.15 -17.48 8.39
CA ILE A 268 20.81 -18.01 8.15
C ILE A 268 20.20 -17.23 7.00
N VAL A 269 20.00 -17.88 5.86
CA VAL A 269 19.39 -17.30 4.64
C VAL A 269 18.02 -17.92 4.38
N GLY A 270 17.90 -19.24 4.53
CA GLY A 270 16.65 -19.98 4.33
C GLY A 270 15.73 -19.99 5.56
N ASP A 271 14.52 -20.50 5.37
CA ASP A 271 13.49 -20.61 6.42
C ASP A 271 13.66 -21.93 7.20
N VAL A 272 14.47 -21.88 8.26
CA VAL A 272 14.82 -23.04 9.09
C VAL A 272 14.35 -22.89 10.54
N GLY A 273 14.14 -24.01 11.23
CA GLY A 273 13.95 -24.00 12.68
C GLY A 273 15.17 -23.36 13.38
N MET A 274 14.92 -22.34 14.20
CA MET A 274 15.96 -21.51 14.82
C MET A 274 16.48 -22.07 16.16
N GLY A 275 16.07 -23.30 16.54
CA GLY A 275 16.42 -23.90 17.82
C GLY A 275 17.82 -24.49 17.81
N ILE A 276 18.83 -23.74 18.26
CA ILE A 276 20.19 -24.27 18.45
C ILE A 276 20.45 -24.60 19.92
N SER A 277 21.09 -25.74 20.18
CA SER A 277 21.55 -26.11 21.51
C SER A 277 22.55 -25.08 22.04
N ARG A 278 22.24 -24.47 23.20
CA ARG A 278 23.15 -23.56 23.90
C ARG A 278 24.50 -24.20 24.16
N ARG A 279 24.55 -25.50 24.47
CA ARG A 279 25.81 -26.22 24.70
C ARG A 279 26.72 -26.17 23.47
N ILE A 280 26.17 -26.39 22.28
CA ILE A 280 26.92 -26.36 21.01
C ILE A 280 27.42 -24.94 20.73
N ALA A 281 26.53 -23.95 20.79
CA ALA A 281 26.87 -22.56 20.48
C ALA A 281 27.88 -21.97 21.48
N TYR A 282 27.69 -22.25 22.78
CA TYR A 282 28.55 -21.75 23.85
C TYR A 282 29.94 -22.39 23.85
N ALA A 283 30.02 -23.72 23.65
CA ALA A 283 31.30 -24.43 23.68
C ALA A 283 32.27 -24.02 22.57
N LYS A 284 31.75 -23.46 21.47
CA LYS A 284 32.54 -23.01 20.30
C LYS A 284 32.49 -21.50 20.08
N GLU A 285 31.87 -20.73 20.97
CA GLU A 285 31.72 -19.27 20.82
C GLU A 285 31.18 -18.86 19.41
N LEU A 286 30.13 -19.54 18.94
CA LEU A 286 29.63 -19.38 17.57
C LEU A 286 28.97 -18.01 17.35
N SER A 287 29.27 -17.37 16.22
CA SER A 287 28.56 -16.19 15.73
C SER A 287 27.42 -16.60 14.80
N ILE A 288 26.18 -16.19 15.10
CA ILE A 288 25.00 -16.53 14.30
C ILE A 288 24.36 -15.25 13.76
N VAL A 289 24.21 -15.16 12.44
CA VAL A 289 23.72 -13.96 11.74
C VAL A 289 22.55 -14.33 10.83
N CYS A 290 21.50 -13.52 10.84
CA CYS A 290 20.38 -13.66 9.91
C CYS A 290 20.57 -12.73 8.71
N SER A 291 20.43 -13.28 7.50
CA SER A 291 20.54 -12.54 6.25
C SER A 291 19.19 -11.96 5.84
N ARG A 292 19.13 -10.64 5.66
CA ARG A 292 17.94 -9.95 5.16
C ARG A 292 17.84 -10.11 3.64
N SER A 293 17.13 -11.13 3.16
CA SER A 293 16.78 -11.31 1.73
C SER A 293 17.96 -10.95 0.81
N TYR A 294 17.77 -10.04 -0.14
CA TYR A 294 18.82 -9.52 -1.03
C TYR A 294 19.43 -8.18 -0.57
N GLY A 295 19.25 -7.76 0.68
CA GLY A 295 20.09 -6.75 1.35
C GLY A 295 19.39 -5.54 1.97
N PRO A 296 20.17 -4.56 2.48
CA PRO A 296 19.70 -3.25 2.91
C PRO A 296 18.88 -2.52 1.83
N GLY A 297 17.85 -1.78 2.23
CA GLY A 297 16.81 -1.24 1.35
C GLY A 297 15.52 -2.05 1.39
N ARG A 298 15.63 -3.38 1.53
CA ARG A 298 14.46 -4.25 1.66
C ARG A 298 13.65 -3.88 2.91
N TYR A 299 12.33 -3.71 2.71
CA TYR A 299 11.36 -3.28 3.72
C TYR A 299 11.49 -1.80 4.15
N ASP A 300 12.22 -0.98 3.38
CA ASP A 300 12.27 0.46 3.54
C ASP A 300 11.54 1.15 2.36
N PRO A 301 10.31 1.65 2.56
CA PRO A 301 9.56 2.31 1.51
C PRO A 301 10.25 3.55 0.92
N GLN A 302 11.10 4.25 1.69
CA GLN A 302 11.85 5.39 1.17
C GLN A 302 12.87 4.94 0.13
N TYR A 303 13.47 3.77 0.34
CA TYR A 303 14.41 3.18 -0.60
C TYR A 303 13.67 2.52 -1.79
N GLU A 304 12.75 1.60 -1.50
CA GLU A 304 12.08 0.77 -2.51
C GLU A 304 11.09 1.59 -3.36
N GLU A 305 10.24 2.41 -2.75
CA GLU A 305 9.13 3.09 -3.46
C GLU A 305 9.47 4.54 -3.83
N GLU A 306 10.11 5.29 -2.93
CA GLU A 306 10.46 6.70 -3.19
C GLU A 306 11.79 6.86 -3.95
N GLY A 307 12.55 5.77 -4.13
CA GLY A 307 13.80 5.79 -4.89
C GLY A 307 14.95 6.54 -4.20
N LYS A 308 14.90 6.71 -2.87
CA LYS A 308 15.94 7.39 -2.08
C LYS A 308 17.03 6.39 -1.68
N ASP A 309 18.15 6.43 -2.38
CA ASP A 309 19.29 5.57 -2.07
C ASP A 309 20.00 6.01 -0.77
N TYR A 310 20.66 5.07 -0.10
CA TYR A 310 21.52 5.34 1.03
C TYR A 310 22.87 5.91 0.58
N PRO A 311 23.46 6.85 1.33
CA PRO A 311 24.82 7.31 1.10
C PRO A 311 25.79 6.12 1.04
N VAL A 312 26.49 5.97 -0.07
CA VAL A 312 27.36 4.80 -0.36
C VAL A 312 28.44 4.55 0.70
N GLY A 313 28.92 5.62 1.36
CA GLY A 313 29.90 5.53 2.44
C GLY A 313 29.37 4.91 3.74
N TYR A 314 28.04 4.91 3.95
CA TYR A 314 27.40 4.33 5.14
C TYR A 314 26.82 2.94 4.86
N VAL A 315 26.18 2.79 3.70
CA VAL A 315 25.62 1.51 3.26
C VAL A 315 26.17 1.23 1.87
N ARG A 316 27.26 0.48 1.80
CA ARG A 316 27.92 0.15 0.52
C ARG A 316 27.07 -0.78 -0.34
N TRP A 317 26.44 -1.77 0.28
CA TRP A 317 25.72 -2.83 -0.41
C TRP A 317 24.24 -2.77 -0.10
N THR A 318 23.47 -2.24 -1.05
CA THR A 318 22.00 -2.23 -1.02
C THR A 318 21.46 -3.38 -1.88
N GLU A 319 20.15 -3.61 -1.85
CA GLU A 319 19.49 -4.56 -2.75
C GLU A 319 19.84 -4.37 -4.22
N ARG A 320 19.79 -3.13 -4.71
CA ARG A 320 20.17 -2.78 -6.08
C ARG A 320 21.62 -3.16 -6.38
N ARG A 321 22.55 -2.83 -5.48
CA ARG A 321 23.98 -3.09 -5.68
C ARG A 321 24.34 -4.57 -5.48
N ASN A 322 23.54 -5.34 -4.74
CA ASN A 322 23.63 -6.80 -4.68
C ASN A 322 23.18 -7.42 -6.02
N MET A 323 22.11 -6.91 -6.62
CA MET A 323 21.67 -7.30 -7.97
C MET A 323 22.71 -6.97 -9.04
N GLU A 324 23.28 -5.75 -9.03
CA GLU A 324 24.37 -5.35 -9.91
C GLU A 324 25.61 -6.25 -9.73
N ALA A 325 25.98 -6.57 -8.48
CA ALA A 325 27.10 -7.45 -8.21
C ALA A 325 26.89 -8.86 -8.79
N PHE A 326 25.69 -9.41 -8.67
CA PHE A 326 25.36 -10.71 -9.26
C PHE A 326 25.47 -10.70 -10.79
N LEU A 327 24.93 -9.67 -11.45
CA LEU A 327 25.07 -9.48 -12.89
C LEU A 327 26.53 -9.34 -13.34
N ASN A 328 27.37 -8.71 -12.53
CA ASN A 328 28.80 -8.60 -12.83
C ASN A 328 29.52 -9.96 -12.77
N PHE A 329 29.16 -10.84 -11.83
CA PHE A 329 29.69 -12.22 -11.78
C PHE A 329 29.24 -13.07 -12.98
N LEU A 330 27.99 -12.88 -13.45
CA LEU A 330 27.53 -13.48 -14.70
C LEU A 330 28.32 -12.94 -15.89
N ALA A 331 28.48 -11.62 -15.98
CA ALA A 331 29.16 -10.97 -17.10
C ALA A 331 30.64 -11.35 -17.20
N SER A 332 31.30 -11.65 -16.08
CA SER A 332 32.69 -12.10 -16.04
C SER A 332 32.84 -13.60 -16.33
N GLY A 333 31.75 -14.37 -16.40
CA GLY A 333 31.78 -15.83 -16.52
C GLY A 333 32.30 -16.54 -15.27
N ALA A 334 32.29 -15.86 -14.11
CA ALA A 334 32.77 -16.46 -12.85
C ALA A 334 31.76 -17.44 -12.24
N ILE A 335 30.50 -17.35 -12.67
CA ILE A 335 29.42 -18.28 -12.34
C ILE A 335 28.68 -18.67 -13.63
N ASP A 336 28.17 -19.89 -13.68
CA ASP A 336 27.34 -20.42 -14.77
C ASP A 336 25.96 -20.83 -14.24
N VAL A 337 24.93 -20.18 -14.78
CA VAL A 337 23.53 -20.40 -14.40
C VAL A 337 22.72 -21.07 -15.51
N ALA A 338 23.31 -21.34 -16.67
CA ALA A 338 22.59 -21.98 -17.78
C ALA A 338 22.00 -23.35 -17.38
N PRO A 339 22.69 -24.23 -16.62
CA PRO A 339 22.12 -25.49 -16.17
C PRO A 339 20.91 -25.34 -15.23
N LEU A 340 20.74 -24.15 -14.62
CA LEU A 340 19.62 -23.88 -13.71
C LEU A 340 18.34 -23.49 -14.47
N LEU A 341 18.42 -23.24 -15.78
CA LEU A 341 17.37 -22.62 -16.62
C LEU A 341 16.90 -23.54 -17.77
N GLU A 342 17.17 -24.83 -17.69
CA GLU A 342 16.84 -25.80 -18.76
C GLU A 342 15.32 -26.00 -18.94
N GLN A 343 14.55 -25.87 -17.86
CA GLN A 343 13.10 -26.05 -17.88
C GLN A 343 12.43 -24.75 -18.28
N ARG A 344 11.96 -24.69 -19.52
CA ARG A 344 11.45 -23.47 -20.17
C ARG A 344 10.00 -23.66 -20.56
N TYR A 345 9.17 -22.68 -20.21
CA TYR A 345 7.73 -22.72 -20.45
C TYR A 345 7.27 -21.40 -21.03
N PRO A 346 6.42 -21.40 -22.07
CA PRO A 346 5.71 -20.19 -22.44
C PRO A 346 4.75 -19.81 -21.29
N MET A 347 4.52 -18.51 -21.08
CA MET A 347 3.71 -17.98 -19.96
C MET A 347 2.34 -18.65 -19.83
N GLU A 348 1.71 -19.01 -20.95
CA GLU A 348 0.39 -19.65 -21.01
C GLU A 348 0.39 -21.04 -20.34
N LYS A 349 1.56 -21.67 -20.25
CA LYS A 349 1.79 -22.97 -19.58
C LYS A 349 2.35 -22.83 -18.16
N ALA A 350 2.27 -21.65 -17.54
CA ALA A 350 2.80 -21.46 -16.19
C ALA A 350 2.16 -22.37 -15.14
N VAL A 351 0.87 -22.73 -15.28
CA VAL A 351 0.22 -23.69 -14.37
C VAL A 351 0.93 -25.05 -14.43
N GLN A 352 1.22 -25.54 -15.64
CA GLN A 352 2.00 -26.76 -15.84
C GLN A 352 3.41 -26.61 -15.26
N ALA A 353 4.07 -25.46 -15.44
CA ALA A 353 5.39 -25.20 -14.85
C ALA A 353 5.40 -25.35 -13.31
N TYR A 354 4.34 -24.91 -12.62
CA TYR A 354 4.19 -25.12 -11.18
C TYR A 354 3.93 -26.58 -10.80
N GLU A 355 3.21 -27.34 -11.62
CA GLU A 355 2.95 -28.77 -11.41
C GLU A 355 4.24 -29.58 -11.63
N ASP A 356 4.92 -29.37 -12.74
CA ASP A 356 6.19 -30.01 -13.06
C ASP A 356 7.26 -29.70 -12.01
N LEU A 357 7.34 -28.47 -11.48
CA LEU A 357 8.24 -28.12 -10.37
C LEU A 357 7.92 -28.82 -9.03
N ARG A 358 6.69 -29.31 -8.85
CA ARG A 358 6.33 -30.11 -7.67
C ARG A 358 6.77 -31.56 -7.84
N GLU A 359 6.57 -32.12 -9.03
CA GLU A 359 6.89 -33.50 -9.33
C GLU A 359 8.40 -33.71 -9.58
N TRP A 360 9.02 -32.77 -10.27
CA TRP A 360 10.42 -32.81 -10.66
C TRP A 360 11.24 -32.00 -9.67
N ARG A 361 12.41 -32.53 -9.29
CA ARG A 361 13.33 -31.82 -8.37
C ARG A 361 14.20 -30.77 -9.08
N ALA A 362 13.65 -30.11 -10.10
CA ALA A 362 14.32 -29.03 -10.80
C ALA A 362 14.55 -27.80 -9.89
N TYR A 363 15.54 -26.98 -10.21
CA TYR A 363 15.85 -25.77 -9.46
C TYR A 363 14.89 -24.63 -9.76
N THR A 364 14.53 -24.47 -11.03
CA THR A 364 13.70 -23.38 -11.53
C THR A 364 12.83 -23.84 -12.70
N ALA A 365 11.79 -23.05 -12.98
CA ALA A 365 11.15 -23.03 -14.29
C ALA A 365 11.23 -21.61 -14.84
N LEU A 366 11.81 -21.46 -16.03
CA LEU A 366 11.91 -20.21 -16.74
C LEU A 366 10.62 -19.99 -17.54
N LEU A 367 9.94 -18.88 -17.27
CA LEU A 367 8.79 -18.44 -18.03
C LEU A 367 9.23 -17.51 -19.15
N GLU A 368 8.76 -17.80 -20.37
CA GLU A 368 9.00 -17.02 -21.57
C GLU A 368 7.76 -16.24 -21.97
N TYR A 369 7.97 -14.99 -22.35
CA TYR A 369 6.92 -14.07 -22.74
C TYR A 369 7.08 -13.75 -24.23
N PRO A 370 5.97 -13.62 -24.98
CA PRO A 370 6.06 -13.30 -26.39
C PRO A 370 6.78 -11.98 -26.59
N ALA A 371 7.77 -11.99 -27.49
CA ALA A 371 8.47 -10.79 -27.94
C ALA A 371 7.52 -9.95 -28.80
N VAL A 372 6.58 -9.24 -28.17
CA VAL A 372 5.78 -8.24 -28.88
C VAL A 372 6.70 -7.04 -29.09
N LEU A 373 7.03 -6.76 -30.35
CA LEU A 373 7.72 -5.54 -30.77
C LEU A 373 7.02 -4.32 -30.11
N PRO A 374 7.75 -3.23 -29.80
CA PRO A 374 7.10 -2.02 -29.35
C PRO A 374 6.10 -1.59 -30.42
N VAL A 375 4.81 -1.79 -30.14
CA VAL A 375 3.77 -1.03 -30.80
C VAL A 375 4.13 0.39 -30.44
N GLU A 376 4.48 1.20 -31.45
CA GLU A 376 4.63 2.65 -31.28
C GLU A 376 3.45 3.10 -30.42
N PRO A 377 3.66 3.98 -29.41
CA PRO A 377 2.55 4.45 -28.62
C PRO A 377 1.56 5.04 -29.61
N ALA A 378 0.46 4.31 -29.84
CA ALA A 378 -0.65 4.83 -30.56
C ALA A 378 -1.05 6.02 -29.70
N LEU A 379 -0.71 7.22 -30.17
CA LEU A 379 -1.39 8.41 -29.77
C LEU A 379 -2.83 8.13 -30.15
N THR A 380 -3.57 7.51 -29.21
CA THR A 380 -4.98 7.28 -29.37
C THR A 380 -5.51 8.65 -29.72
N PRO A 381 -6.11 8.83 -30.91
CA PRO A 381 -6.63 10.12 -31.31
C PRO A 381 -7.48 10.58 -30.15
N VAL A 382 -7.18 11.76 -29.60
CA VAL A 382 -8.00 12.43 -28.60
C VAL A 382 -9.41 12.32 -29.13
N SER A 383 -10.20 11.41 -28.54
CA SER A 383 -11.52 11.10 -29.05
C SER A 383 -12.27 12.42 -29.03
N LYS A 384 -13.00 12.72 -30.11
CA LYS A 384 -13.84 13.92 -30.17
C LYS A 384 -14.63 13.97 -28.86
N ARG A 385 -14.38 15.02 -28.06
CA ARG A 385 -15.05 15.29 -26.79
C ARG A 385 -16.53 14.98 -26.97
N ALA A 386 -16.99 13.87 -26.40
CA ALA A 386 -18.37 13.47 -26.52
C ALA A 386 -19.22 14.54 -25.82
N GLU A 387 -20.15 15.13 -26.56
CA GLU A 387 -21.23 15.89 -25.96
C GLU A 387 -22.00 14.94 -25.03
N ARG A 388 -22.40 15.45 -23.86
CA ARG A 388 -23.01 14.66 -22.80
C ARG A 388 -24.30 14.02 -23.33
N ASN A 389 -24.29 12.71 -23.55
CA ASN A 389 -25.52 11.96 -23.72
C ASN A 389 -26.33 12.12 -22.42
N SER A 390 -27.61 12.49 -22.56
CA SER A 390 -28.50 12.55 -21.41
C SER A 390 -28.56 11.16 -20.76
N ILE A 391 -28.39 11.10 -19.44
CA ILE A 391 -28.42 9.84 -18.69
C ILE A 391 -29.80 9.23 -18.90
N SER A 392 -29.90 8.14 -19.67
CA SER A 392 -31.15 7.47 -20.04
C SER A 392 -31.65 6.60 -18.89
N GLY A 393 -31.84 7.19 -17.72
CA GLY A 393 -32.37 6.55 -16.52
C GLY A 393 -31.42 5.58 -15.80
N THR A 394 -30.29 5.17 -16.37
CA THR A 394 -29.26 4.31 -15.73
C THR A 394 -27.90 4.99 -15.76
N LEU A 395 -27.19 5.01 -14.63
CA LEU A 395 -25.88 5.63 -14.46
C LEU A 395 -24.76 4.58 -14.56
N ARG A 396 -23.87 4.72 -15.55
CA ARG A 396 -22.68 3.88 -15.72
C ARG A 396 -21.52 4.47 -14.91
N VAL A 397 -21.04 3.70 -13.94
CA VAL A 397 -20.06 4.14 -12.94
C VAL A 397 -18.69 3.55 -13.24
N GLY A 398 -17.69 4.41 -13.35
CA GLY A 398 -16.27 4.08 -13.29
C GLY A 398 -15.71 4.31 -11.88
N CYS A 399 -14.89 3.39 -11.37
CA CYS A 399 -14.23 3.54 -10.07
C CYS A 399 -12.71 3.56 -10.20
N ILE A 400 -12.04 4.58 -9.67
CA ILE A 400 -10.58 4.67 -9.58
C ILE A 400 -10.15 4.43 -8.15
N GLY A 401 -9.53 3.29 -7.89
CA GLY A 401 -9.13 2.83 -6.56
C GLY A 401 -10.05 1.74 -6.02
N ALA A 402 -9.45 0.66 -5.54
CA ALA A 402 -10.14 -0.47 -4.92
C ALA A 402 -9.52 -0.84 -3.57
N GLY A 403 -9.20 0.19 -2.76
CA GLY A 403 -8.70 0.01 -1.40
C GLY A 403 -9.73 -0.59 -0.45
N GLY A 404 -9.31 -0.89 0.78
CA GLY A 404 -10.19 -1.50 1.79
C GLY A 404 -11.50 -0.73 2.00
N PHE A 405 -11.41 0.60 2.14
CA PHE A 405 -12.58 1.46 2.30
C PHE A 405 -13.56 1.37 1.12
N ALA A 406 -13.07 1.44 -0.12
CA ALA A 406 -13.91 1.32 -1.33
C ALA A 406 -14.71 0.01 -1.34
N ARG A 407 -14.03 -1.10 -1.03
CA ARG A 407 -14.60 -2.45 -1.01
C ARG A 407 -15.59 -2.69 0.12
N GLU A 408 -15.38 -2.05 1.27
CA GLU A 408 -16.21 -2.23 2.46
C GLU A 408 -17.42 -1.29 2.49
N ALA A 409 -17.26 -0.03 2.08
CA ALA A 409 -18.26 1.01 2.26
C ALA A 409 -18.96 1.46 0.96
N ILE A 410 -18.27 1.46 -0.18
CA ILE A 410 -18.78 2.10 -1.42
C ILE A 410 -19.29 1.05 -2.42
N PHE A 411 -18.47 0.08 -2.82
CA PHE A 411 -18.81 -0.90 -3.86
C PHE A 411 -20.06 -1.74 -3.53
N PRO A 412 -20.28 -2.22 -2.29
CA PRO A 412 -21.51 -2.94 -1.95
C PRO A 412 -22.76 -2.08 -2.17
N SER A 413 -22.69 -0.80 -1.79
CA SER A 413 -23.82 0.12 -1.92
C SER A 413 -24.07 0.51 -3.38
N LEU A 414 -23.02 0.77 -4.17
CA LEU A 414 -23.14 0.98 -5.63
C LEU A 414 -23.78 -0.22 -6.32
N ARG A 415 -23.32 -1.44 -6.01
CA ARG A 415 -23.87 -2.68 -6.59
C ARG A 415 -25.34 -2.88 -6.27
N SER A 416 -25.78 -2.49 -5.07
CA SER A 416 -27.17 -2.62 -4.63
C SER A 416 -28.09 -1.48 -5.10
N ALA A 417 -27.53 -0.39 -5.64
CA ALA A 417 -28.29 0.77 -6.05
C ALA A 417 -29.10 0.48 -7.32
N LYS A 418 -30.35 0.94 -7.34
CA LYS A 418 -31.18 0.88 -8.54
C LYS A 418 -30.61 1.84 -9.59
N ASN A 419 -30.74 1.48 -10.86
CA ASN A 419 -30.32 2.32 -11.98
C ASN A 419 -28.83 2.68 -11.98
N VAL A 420 -27.99 1.81 -11.42
CA VAL A 420 -26.54 1.95 -11.43
C VAL A 420 -25.94 0.70 -12.07
N VAL A 421 -25.01 0.90 -12.99
CA VAL A 421 -24.19 -0.17 -13.59
C VAL A 421 -22.74 0.09 -13.21
N LEU A 422 -22.11 -0.93 -12.62
CA LEU A 422 -20.67 -0.94 -12.38
C LEU A 422 -19.95 -1.24 -13.69
N GLU A 423 -19.60 -0.20 -14.44
CA GLU A 423 -19.05 -0.34 -15.79
C GLU A 423 -17.57 -0.72 -15.74
N SER A 424 -16.75 0.08 -15.05
CA SER A 424 -15.30 -0.12 -15.07
C SER A 424 -14.65 0.15 -13.71
N VAL A 425 -13.58 -0.59 -13.43
CA VAL A 425 -12.71 -0.34 -12.28
C VAL A 425 -11.26 -0.24 -12.71
N ALA A 426 -10.58 0.79 -12.20
CA ALA A 426 -9.18 1.05 -12.42
C ALA A 426 -8.44 1.16 -11.09
N THR A 427 -7.22 0.62 -11.02
CA THR A 427 -6.33 0.84 -9.88
C THR A 427 -4.89 0.94 -10.39
N ALA A 428 -3.96 1.37 -9.52
CA ALA A 428 -2.53 1.40 -9.88
C ALA A 428 -1.94 0.01 -10.21
N SER A 429 -2.62 -1.08 -9.82
CA SER A 429 -2.24 -2.46 -10.11
C SER A 429 -3.33 -3.15 -10.92
N GLY A 430 -2.97 -3.74 -12.07
CA GLY A 430 -3.93 -4.50 -12.88
C GLY A 430 -4.56 -5.66 -12.11
N VAL A 431 -3.80 -6.29 -11.21
CA VAL A 431 -4.25 -7.39 -10.35
C VAL A 431 -5.32 -6.95 -9.36
N ALA A 432 -5.13 -5.79 -8.73
CA ALA A 432 -6.11 -5.26 -7.79
C ALA A 432 -7.39 -4.80 -8.50
N ALA A 433 -7.28 -4.31 -9.74
CA ALA A 433 -8.43 -3.99 -10.59
C ALA A 433 -9.22 -5.26 -10.96
N GLU A 434 -8.55 -6.32 -11.40
CA GLU A 434 -9.22 -7.58 -11.77
C GLU A 434 -9.87 -8.28 -10.56
N SER A 435 -9.22 -8.21 -9.39
CA SER A 435 -9.81 -8.68 -8.14
C SER A 435 -11.11 -7.92 -7.81
N ALA A 436 -11.12 -6.60 -7.98
CA ALA A 436 -12.32 -5.79 -7.76
C ALA A 436 -13.41 -6.10 -8.78
N ARG A 437 -13.04 -6.30 -10.06
CA ARG A 437 -13.97 -6.66 -11.12
C ARG A 437 -14.71 -7.96 -10.82
N ARG A 438 -13.98 -9.04 -10.49
CA ARG A 438 -14.57 -10.33 -10.11
C ARG A 438 -15.39 -10.25 -8.83
N GLY A 439 -14.86 -9.60 -7.79
CA GLY A 439 -15.48 -9.58 -6.47
C GLY A 439 -16.79 -8.78 -6.42
N PHE A 440 -16.89 -7.70 -7.19
CA PHE A 440 -18.02 -6.77 -7.13
C PHE A 440 -18.89 -6.76 -8.40
N GLY A 441 -18.44 -7.38 -9.49
CA GLY A 441 -19.20 -7.52 -10.73
C GLY A 441 -19.10 -6.30 -11.65
N PHE A 442 -17.93 -5.66 -11.73
CA PHE A 442 -17.69 -4.65 -12.76
C PHE A 442 -17.64 -5.30 -14.15
N ALA A 443 -18.09 -4.60 -15.19
CA ALA A 443 -18.08 -5.14 -16.56
C ALA A 443 -16.66 -5.32 -17.10
N ARG A 444 -15.78 -4.32 -16.90
CA ARG A 444 -14.39 -4.33 -17.38
C ARG A 444 -13.38 -3.73 -16.41
N THR A 445 -12.10 -3.92 -16.71
CA THR A 445 -10.95 -3.27 -16.04
C THR A 445 -10.23 -2.36 -17.03
N GLN A 446 -9.77 -1.21 -16.56
CA GLN A 446 -9.05 -0.22 -17.36
C GLN A 446 -7.91 0.43 -16.55
N THR A 447 -7.04 1.17 -17.22
CA THR A 447 -6.16 2.13 -16.54
C THR A 447 -6.97 3.35 -16.10
N PRO A 448 -6.57 4.05 -15.02
CA PRO A 448 -7.20 5.30 -14.60
C PRO A 448 -7.37 6.31 -15.73
N SER A 449 -6.34 6.50 -16.55
CA SER A 449 -6.37 7.42 -17.70
C SER A 449 -7.39 7.02 -18.76
N ALA A 450 -7.45 5.73 -19.12
CA ALA A 450 -8.42 5.23 -20.10
C ALA A 450 -9.86 5.31 -19.56
N LEU A 451 -10.07 5.03 -18.28
CA LEU A 451 -11.38 5.12 -17.61
C LEU A 451 -11.92 6.56 -17.65
N LEU A 452 -11.07 7.56 -17.39
CA LEU A 452 -11.48 8.96 -17.41
C LEU A 452 -11.95 9.43 -18.79
N GLN A 453 -11.31 8.92 -19.85
CA GLN A 453 -11.59 9.27 -21.25
C GLN A 453 -12.70 8.42 -21.89
N ASP A 454 -13.19 7.39 -21.18
CA ASP A 454 -14.14 6.43 -21.72
C ASP A 454 -15.53 7.07 -21.93
N PRO A 455 -16.05 7.19 -23.15
CA PRO A 455 -17.36 7.79 -23.41
C PRO A 455 -18.52 6.98 -22.81
N ASP A 456 -18.29 5.72 -22.44
CA ASP A 456 -19.31 4.88 -21.81
C ASP A 456 -19.47 5.10 -20.30
N ILE A 457 -18.63 5.94 -19.70
CA ILE A 457 -18.68 6.20 -18.26
C ILE A 457 -19.35 7.54 -18.02
N ASP A 458 -20.43 7.54 -17.23
CA ASP A 458 -21.20 8.74 -16.93
C ASP A 458 -20.68 9.44 -15.65
N SER A 459 -20.27 8.64 -14.65
CA SER A 459 -19.72 9.12 -13.39
C SER A 459 -18.44 8.39 -12.99
N VAL A 460 -17.56 9.11 -12.28
CA VAL A 460 -16.29 8.58 -11.78
C VAL A 460 -16.24 8.73 -10.25
N PHE A 461 -15.99 7.61 -9.58
CA PHE A 461 -15.76 7.52 -8.15
C PHE A 461 -14.25 7.39 -7.88
N ILE A 462 -13.64 8.44 -7.35
CA ILE A 462 -12.22 8.53 -7.06
C ILE A 462 -12.02 8.14 -5.59
N LEU A 463 -11.58 6.89 -5.39
CA LEU A 463 -11.39 6.20 -4.10
C LEU A 463 -9.92 5.81 -3.90
N SER A 464 -9.03 6.66 -4.41
CA SER A 464 -7.58 6.45 -4.49
C SER A 464 -6.85 7.07 -3.29
N ARG A 465 -5.52 7.20 -3.36
CA ARG A 465 -4.75 7.90 -2.33
C ARG A 465 -4.87 9.42 -2.53
N HIS A 466 -4.76 10.19 -1.44
CA HIS A 466 -5.04 11.63 -1.41
C HIS A 466 -4.24 12.44 -2.44
N ASP A 467 -2.99 12.07 -2.69
CA ASP A 467 -2.07 12.72 -3.64
C ASP A 467 -2.52 12.67 -5.10
N SER A 468 -3.36 11.69 -5.45
CA SER A 468 -3.88 11.51 -6.82
C SER A 468 -5.23 12.16 -7.06
N HIS A 469 -5.95 12.58 -6.01
CA HIS A 469 -7.33 13.09 -6.11
C HIS A 469 -7.46 14.25 -7.09
N VAL A 470 -6.61 15.27 -6.95
CA VAL A 470 -6.69 16.53 -7.72
C VAL A 470 -6.55 16.25 -9.21
N SER A 471 -5.56 15.45 -9.59
CA SER A 471 -5.33 15.09 -11.00
C SER A 471 -6.52 14.37 -11.63
N TYR A 472 -7.13 13.42 -10.92
CA TYR A 472 -8.29 12.69 -11.42
C TYR A 472 -9.58 13.53 -11.41
N VAL A 473 -9.79 14.37 -10.38
CA VAL A 473 -10.93 15.30 -10.32
C VAL A 473 -10.84 16.30 -11.48
N ALA A 474 -9.66 16.89 -11.69
CA ALA A 474 -9.40 17.83 -12.78
C ALA A 474 -9.68 17.21 -14.15
N ALA A 475 -9.19 16.00 -14.40
CA ALA A 475 -9.43 15.26 -15.64
C ALA A 475 -10.92 14.91 -15.82
N ALA A 476 -11.57 14.36 -14.79
CA ALA A 476 -12.98 13.97 -14.85
C ALA A 476 -13.91 15.17 -15.11
N ILE A 477 -13.68 16.31 -14.44
CA ILE A 477 -14.43 17.55 -14.70
C ILE A 477 -14.15 18.05 -16.13
N SER A 478 -12.90 17.96 -16.59
CA SER A 478 -12.50 18.36 -17.94
C SER A 478 -13.20 17.56 -19.04
N ASP A 479 -13.54 16.29 -18.76
CA ASP A 479 -14.25 15.37 -19.65
C ASP A 479 -15.75 15.26 -19.34
N ASN A 480 -16.30 16.22 -18.56
CA ASN A 480 -17.73 16.34 -18.23
C ASN A 480 -18.32 15.11 -17.51
N LYS A 481 -17.50 14.37 -16.76
CA LYS A 481 -17.96 13.27 -15.91
C LYS A 481 -18.59 13.82 -14.62
N LEU A 482 -19.56 13.10 -14.06
CA LEU A 482 -20.06 13.38 -12.71
C LEU A 482 -19.06 12.83 -11.70
N VAL A 483 -18.58 13.65 -10.77
CA VAL A 483 -17.45 13.28 -9.90
C VAL A 483 -17.89 13.06 -8.47
N PHE A 484 -17.54 11.90 -7.92
CA PHE A 484 -17.47 11.65 -6.49
C PHE A 484 -16.01 11.38 -6.12
N VAL A 485 -15.47 12.08 -5.13
CA VAL A 485 -14.10 11.87 -4.63
C VAL A 485 -14.12 11.66 -3.13
N GLU A 486 -13.37 10.68 -2.64
CA GLU A 486 -13.16 10.53 -1.19
C GLU A 486 -12.39 11.72 -0.62
N LYS A 487 -12.53 11.98 0.69
CA LYS A 487 -11.83 13.11 1.30
C LYS A 487 -10.33 12.82 1.49
N PRO A 488 -9.47 13.85 1.44
CA PRO A 488 -9.77 15.27 1.20
C PRO A 488 -9.88 15.61 -0.30
N LEU A 489 -10.48 16.76 -0.62
CA LEU A 489 -10.56 17.24 -2.01
C LEU A 489 -9.17 17.58 -2.58
N ALA A 490 -8.32 18.19 -1.76
CA ALA A 490 -6.96 18.58 -2.10
C ALA A 490 -6.07 18.43 -0.86
N THR A 491 -4.77 18.22 -1.07
CA THR A 491 -3.80 18.14 0.03
C THR A 491 -3.04 19.44 0.25
N ARG A 492 -3.06 20.34 -0.75
CA ARG A 492 -2.38 21.64 -0.72
C ARG A 492 -3.28 22.73 -1.25
N ARG A 493 -3.04 23.96 -0.81
CA ARG A 493 -3.77 25.15 -1.28
C ARG A 493 -3.68 25.31 -2.81
N GLY A 494 -2.48 25.29 -3.40
CA GLY A 494 -2.33 25.40 -4.86
C GLY A 494 -3.13 24.36 -5.68
N GLU A 495 -3.33 23.15 -5.14
CA GLU A 495 -4.16 22.10 -5.78
C GLU A 495 -5.67 22.42 -5.70
N LEU A 496 -6.13 23.02 -4.61
CA LEU A 496 -7.52 23.47 -4.48
C LEU A 496 -7.83 24.60 -5.47
N GLU A 497 -6.90 25.53 -5.66
CA GLU A 497 -7.00 26.63 -6.61
C GLU A 497 -7.08 26.13 -8.06
N GLU A 498 -6.36 25.06 -8.38
CA GLU A 498 -6.45 24.37 -9.67
C GLU A 498 -7.87 23.83 -9.91
N ILE A 499 -8.43 23.09 -8.94
CA ILE A 499 -9.81 22.57 -9.01
C ILE A 499 -10.80 23.73 -9.15
N ARG A 500 -10.64 24.81 -8.37
CA ARG A 500 -11.50 26.01 -8.42
C ARG A 500 -11.47 26.64 -9.80
N SER A 501 -10.29 26.81 -10.41
CA SER A 501 -10.16 27.36 -11.76
C SER A 501 -10.83 26.48 -12.81
N ILE A 502 -10.64 25.16 -12.75
CA ILE A 502 -11.27 24.21 -13.70
C ILE A 502 -12.79 24.21 -13.54
N TYR A 503 -13.28 24.17 -12.30
CA TYR A 503 -14.72 24.19 -11.99
C TYR A 503 -15.39 25.46 -12.52
N GLU A 504 -14.83 26.64 -12.24
CA GLU A 504 -15.39 27.93 -12.69
C GLU A 504 -15.35 28.09 -14.22
N ARG A 505 -14.28 27.63 -14.87
CA ARG A 505 -14.22 27.60 -16.34
C ARG A 505 -15.32 26.74 -16.94
N LYS A 506 -15.56 25.55 -16.38
CA LYS A 506 -16.62 24.65 -16.84
C LYS A 506 -18.01 25.17 -16.53
N LYS A 507 -18.21 25.76 -15.34
CA LYS A 507 -19.46 26.40 -14.92
C LYS A 507 -19.90 27.47 -15.92
N LYS A 508 -18.96 28.30 -16.38
CA LYS A 508 -19.21 29.33 -17.40
C LYS A 508 -19.53 28.77 -18.78
N ALA A 509 -18.98 27.61 -19.14
CA ALA A 509 -19.16 27.01 -20.46
C ALA A 509 -20.43 26.16 -20.57
N ASN A 510 -20.64 25.21 -19.64
CA ASN A 510 -21.61 24.12 -19.77
C ASN A 510 -22.48 23.92 -18.52
N GLY A 511 -22.55 24.92 -17.63
CA GLY A 511 -23.24 24.83 -16.35
C GLY A 511 -22.38 24.18 -15.25
N SER A 512 -22.87 24.25 -14.01
CA SER A 512 -22.13 23.80 -12.83
C SER A 512 -21.74 22.32 -12.92
N PRO A 513 -20.44 21.98 -12.86
CA PRO A 513 -20.01 20.59 -12.76
C PRO A 513 -20.56 19.92 -11.50
N PHE A 514 -20.88 18.63 -11.60
CA PHE A 514 -21.22 17.83 -10.43
C PHE A 514 -19.93 17.34 -9.76
N LEU A 515 -19.65 17.84 -8.56
CA LEU A 515 -18.54 17.41 -7.73
C LEU A 515 -19.05 17.16 -6.31
N MET A 516 -18.82 15.95 -5.81
CA MET A 516 -19.14 15.52 -4.45
C MET A 516 -17.87 15.05 -3.76
N VAL A 517 -17.68 15.45 -2.50
CA VAL A 517 -16.64 14.92 -1.62
C VAL A 517 -17.29 14.03 -0.57
N GLY A 518 -16.68 12.89 -0.25
CA GLY A 518 -17.16 11.87 0.71
C GLY A 518 -17.23 12.33 2.17
N PHE A 519 -17.86 13.46 2.47
CA PHE A 519 -18.08 13.96 3.83
C PHE A 519 -19.31 13.30 4.49
N ASN A 520 -19.27 11.99 4.66
CA ASN A 520 -20.45 11.19 5.01
C ASN A 520 -21.15 11.56 6.34
N ARG A 521 -20.43 12.13 7.33
CA ARG A 521 -20.96 12.36 8.69
C ARG A 521 -22.18 13.27 8.69
N ARG A 522 -22.27 14.24 7.78
CA ARG A 522 -23.42 15.16 7.68
C ARG A 522 -24.72 14.45 7.30
N PHE A 523 -24.62 13.29 6.67
CA PHE A 523 -25.75 12.47 6.20
C PHE A 523 -26.17 11.40 7.20
N ALA A 524 -25.47 11.25 8.32
CA ALA A 524 -25.80 10.25 9.31
C ALA A 524 -27.22 10.48 9.89
N PRO A 525 -28.04 9.43 10.08
CA PRO A 525 -29.41 9.58 10.57
C PRO A 525 -29.52 10.34 11.90
N LEU A 526 -28.60 10.10 12.84
CA LEU A 526 -28.58 10.81 14.12
C LEU A 526 -28.13 12.27 13.99
N THR A 527 -27.30 12.61 13.00
CA THR A 527 -27.02 14.02 12.67
C THR A 527 -28.24 14.70 12.09
N GLY A 528 -29.04 14.01 11.28
CA GLY A 528 -30.33 14.52 10.81
C GLY A 528 -31.30 14.84 11.96
N GLN A 529 -31.42 13.95 12.95
CA GLN A 529 -32.24 14.18 14.14
C GLN A 529 -31.73 15.33 14.99
N LEU A 530 -30.41 15.42 15.21
CA LEU A 530 -29.78 16.53 15.92
C LEU A 530 -30.05 17.87 15.22
N ARG A 531 -29.88 17.92 13.90
CA ARG A 531 -30.19 19.10 13.08
C ARG A 531 -31.66 19.50 13.19
N SER A 532 -32.58 18.53 13.15
CA SER A 532 -34.01 18.79 13.31
C SER A 532 -34.34 19.39 14.68
N PHE A 533 -33.66 18.93 15.74
CA PHE A 533 -33.86 19.41 17.11
C PHE A 533 -33.53 20.91 17.28
N PHE A 534 -32.52 21.41 16.55
CA PHE A 534 -32.11 22.81 16.55
C PHE A 534 -32.56 23.62 15.32
N SER A 535 -33.42 23.06 14.46
CA SER A 535 -33.81 23.68 13.18
C SER A 535 -34.45 25.07 13.27
N LYS A 536 -35.05 25.40 14.43
CA LYS A 536 -35.74 26.67 14.69
C LYS A 536 -34.97 27.60 15.64
N ARG A 537 -33.67 27.35 15.84
CA ARG A 537 -32.84 28.20 16.69
C ARG A 537 -32.79 29.64 16.19
N ARG A 538 -32.64 30.57 17.12
CA ARG A 538 -32.42 32.01 16.91
C ARG A 538 -31.11 32.47 17.52
N GLU A 539 -30.59 31.74 18.51
CA GLU A 539 -29.28 31.98 19.11
C GLU A 539 -28.14 31.20 18.42
N PRO A 540 -26.88 31.65 18.59
CA PRO A 540 -25.71 30.91 18.14
C PRO A 540 -25.53 29.58 18.89
N MET A 541 -24.89 28.61 18.23
CA MET A 541 -24.57 27.31 18.84
C MET A 541 -23.19 27.33 19.51
N MET A 542 -23.05 26.58 20.61
CA MET A 542 -21.76 26.17 21.15
C MET A 542 -21.59 24.65 21.00
N ILE A 543 -20.58 24.23 20.26
CA ILE A 543 -20.33 22.82 19.92
C ILE A 543 -19.00 22.38 20.52
N HIS A 544 -18.99 21.22 21.18
CA HIS A 544 -17.78 20.50 21.56
C HIS A 544 -17.71 19.17 20.83
N VAL A 545 -16.56 18.86 20.23
CA VAL A 545 -16.29 17.58 19.57
C VAL A 545 -14.99 17.01 20.06
N ARG A 546 -14.98 15.73 20.41
CA ARG A 546 -13.78 14.98 20.82
C ARG A 546 -13.62 13.74 19.95
N ILE A 547 -12.48 13.66 19.28
CA ILE A 547 -12.09 12.54 18.42
C ILE A 547 -10.90 11.82 19.05
N ASN A 548 -11.14 10.61 19.56
CA ASN A 548 -10.12 9.68 20.01
C ASN A 548 -9.62 8.84 18.84
N ALA A 549 -8.80 9.45 18.01
CA ALA A 549 -8.37 8.91 16.72
C ALA A 549 -7.37 7.75 16.86
N GLY A 550 -6.77 7.59 18.05
CA GLY A 550 -5.80 6.53 18.39
C GLY A 550 -4.45 6.68 17.69
N PHE A 551 -3.45 5.93 18.17
CA PHE A 551 -2.09 5.98 17.64
C PHE A 551 -1.97 5.37 16.24
N LEU A 552 -1.21 6.04 15.36
CA LEU A 552 -0.73 5.54 14.07
C LEU A 552 0.81 5.60 14.04
N PRO A 553 1.49 4.52 13.63
CA PRO A 553 2.95 4.50 13.44
C PRO A 553 3.43 5.57 12.44
N ARG A 554 4.66 6.05 12.60
CA ARG A 554 5.26 7.12 11.77
C ARG A 554 5.51 6.70 10.32
N ASP A 555 5.69 5.41 10.07
CA ASP A 555 5.85 4.81 8.74
C ASP A 555 4.51 4.63 8.00
N HIS A 556 3.38 4.86 8.68
CA HIS A 556 2.07 4.81 8.04
C HIS A 556 1.94 5.90 6.97
N TRP A 557 1.40 5.55 5.80
CA TRP A 557 1.33 6.45 4.63
C TRP A 557 0.65 7.81 4.90
N THR A 558 -0.32 7.86 5.82
CA THR A 558 -0.99 9.13 6.19
C THR A 558 -0.05 10.12 6.90
N GLN A 559 1.01 9.62 7.55
CA GLN A 559 2.03 10.45 8.21
C GLN A 559 3.10 10.93 7.23
N GLN A 560 3.14 10.37 6.03
CA GLN A 560 4.06 10.80 4.97
C GLN A 560 3.53 12.10 4.33
N LYS A 561 4.42 12.83 3.66
CA LYS A 561 4.09 14.12 3.01
C LYS A 561 2.98 13.98 1.95
N SER A 562 2.88 12.82 1.30
CA SER A 562 1.83 12.47 0.32
C SER A 562 0.46 12.22 0.96
N GLY A 563 0.41 11.87 2.25
CA GLY A 563 -0.83 11.58 2.98
C GLY A 563 -1.57 12.82 3.48
N GLY A 564 -0.92 13.98 3.54
CA GLY A 564 -1.49 15.23 4.05
C GLY A 564 -1.66 15.28 5.58
N GLY A 565 -1.11 14.31 6.32
CA GLY A 565 -1.28 14.22 7.76
C GLY A 565 -2.72 13.93 8.19
N ARG A 566 -2.96 13.90 9.50
CA ARG A 566 -4.30 13.61 10.05
C ARG A 566 -5.23 14.84 10.05
N ILE A 567 -4.67 16.05 10.00
CA ILE A 567 -5.45 17.29 9.91
C ILE A 567 -6.17 17.35 8.56
N VAL A 568 -5.42 17.37 7.46
CA VAL A 568 -6.00 17.41 6.11
C VAL A 568 -6.72 16.08 5.79
N GLY A 569 -6.12 14.95 6.18
CA GLY A 569 -6.63 13.64 5.82
C GLY A 569 -7.85 13.15 6.61
N GLU A 570 -8.08 13.54 7.86
CA GLU A 570 -9.19 13.03 8.68
C GLU A 570 -9.98 14.13 9.41
N LEU A 571 -9.30 15.16 9.94
CA LEU A 571 -9.94 16.22 10.72
C LEU A 571 -10.93 17.06 9.89
N CYS A 572 -10.71 17.16 8.57
CA CYS A 572 -11.62 17.80 7.62
C CYS A 572 -13.07 17.29 7.71
N HIS A 573 -13.29 16.01 8.05
CA HIS A 573 -14.63 15.47 8.26
C HIS A 573 -15.41 16.17 9.38
N PHE A 574 -14.72 16.61 10.43
CA PHE A 574 -15.36 17.22 11.60
C PHE A 574 -15.57 18.71 11.40
N VAL A 575 -14.67 19.36 10.65
CA VAL A 575 -14.87 20.72 10.14
C VAL A 575 -16.12 20.75 9.24
N ASP A 576 -16.21 19.80 8.31
CA ASP A 576 -17.39 19.63 7.45
C ASP A 576 -18.67 19.41 8.27
N TRP A 577 -18.65 18.48 9.23
CA TRP A 577 -19.80 18.15 10.04
C TRP A 577 -20.31 19.38 10.80
N ALA A 578 -19.42 20.11 11.47
CA ALA A 578 -19.75 21.33 12.23
C ALA A 578 -20.33 22.41 11.32
N ARG A 579 -19.68 22.69 10.18
CA ARG A 579 -20.18 23.63 9.18
C ARG A 579 -21.55 23.21 8.66
N SER A 580 -21.74 21.92 8.39
CA SER A 580 -23.01 21.41 7.91
C SER A 580 -24.13 21.60 8.94
N LEU A 581 -23.85 21.38 10.22
CA LEU A 581 -24.84 21.44 11.29
C LEU A 581 -25.26 22.87 11.61
N ILE A 582 -24.29 23.78 11.70
CA ILE A 582 -24.51 25.20 11.98
C ILE A 582 -25.22 25.87 10.79
N GLY A 583 -24.82 25.52 9.56
CA GLY A 583 -25.46 25.95 8.33
C GLY A 583 -25.05 27.33 7.80
N VAL A 584 -24.09 28.00 8.45
CA VAL A 584 -23.52 29.28 8.00
C VAL A 584 -22.01 29.19 7.79
N PRO A 585 -21.38 30.14 7.07
CA PRO A 585 -19.95 30.10 6.78
C PRO A 585 -19.03 30.19 8.02
N ILE A 586 -17.87 29.56 7.92
CA ILE A 586 -16.74 29.67 8.85
C ILE A 586 -16.05 31.01 8.58
N GLU A 587 -15.89 31.80 9.63
CA GLU A 587 -15.26 33.12 9.58
C GLU A 587 -13.78 33.06 9.99
N ARG A 588 -13.47 32.32 11.06
CA ARG A 588 -12.15 32.32 11.69
C ARG A 588 -11.79 30.93 12.23
N VAL A 589 -10.50 30.62 12.16
CA VAL A 589 -9.91 29.38 12.69
C VAL A 589 -8.81 29.74 13.68
N TRP A 590 -8.83 29.15 14.87
CA TRP A 590 -7.69 29.12 15.78
C TRP A 590 -7.33 27.67 16.08
N ALA A 591 -6.05 27.36 16.21
CA ALA A 591 -5.63 26.01 16.56
C ALA A 591 -4.28 25.99 17.29
N ALA A 592 -4.10 24.96 18.12
CA ALA A 592 -2.86 24.63 18.78
C ALA A 592 -2.67 23.11 18.80
N ALA A 593 -1.42 22.65 18.75
CA ALA A 593 -1.07 21.24 18.84
C ALA A 593 -0.20 20.96 20.07
N LEU A 594 -0.27 19.75 20.60
CA LEU A 594 0.75 19.29 21.55
C LEU A 594 2.11 19.20 20.85
N PRO A 595 3.22 19.36 21.59
CA PRO A 595 4.56 19.20 21.03
C PRO A 595 4.78 17.82 20.40
N ASP A 596 5.54 17.80 19.31
CA ASP A 596 5.99 16.55 18.71
C ASP A 596 6.98 15.83 19.62
N GLY A 597 6.92 14.50 19.62
CA GLY A 597 7.82 13.64 20.40
C GLY A 597 8.09 12.33 19.67
N TRP A 598 8.79 11.38 20.31
CA TRP A 598 9.16 10.12 19.66
C TRP A 598 7.96 9.34 19.09
N ARG A 599 6.80 9.43 19.75
CA ARG A 599 5.59 8.68 19.40
C ARG A 599 4.63 9.43 18.49
N TYR A 600 4.35 10.70 18.76
CA TYR A 600 3.31 11.48 18.05
C TYR A 600 3.94 12.64 17.29
N SER A 601 3.38 12.98 16.12
CA SER A 601 3.78 14.16 15.36
C SER A 601 2.54 14.83 14.80
N ARG A 602 2.20 16.01 15.33
CA ARG A 602 1.03 16.82 14.94
C ARG A 602 -0.32 16.08 14.94
N ASP A 603 -0.42 15.03 15.75
CA ASP A 603 -1.62 14.17 15.82
C ASP A 603 -2.57 14.52 16.98
N ASN A 604 -2.20 15.49 17.82
CA ASN A 604 -2.98 15.92 18.98
C ASN A 604 -3.21 17.42 18.88
N VAL A 605 -4.40 17.81 18.42
CA VAL A 605 -4.73 19.18 18.01
C VAL A 605 -6.03 19.63 18.67
N ALA A 606 -6.02 20.86 19.18
CA ALA A 606 -7.21 21.60 19.58
C ALA A 606 -7.50 22.69 18.55
N VAL A 607 -8.74 22.78 18.10
CA VAL A 607 -9.20 23.74 17.08
C VAL A 607 -10.44 24.44 17.58
N THR A 608 -10.50 25.76 17.38
CA THR A 608 -11.71 26.57 17.55
C THR A 608 -12.10 27.17 16.21
N LEU A 609 -13.33 26.87 15.77
CA LEU A 609 -13.95 27.47 14.59
C LEU A 609 -14.98 28.51 15.04
N SER A 610 -14.89 29.71 14.47
CA SER A 610 -15.91 30.76 14.63
C SER A 610 -16.71 30.91 13.34
N PHE A 611 -18.02 31.03 13.48
CA PHE A 611 -18.97 31.10 12.38
C PHE A 611 -19.62 32.49 12.30
N ARG A 612 -20.09 32.87 11.11
CA ARG A 612 -20.65 34.22 10.85
C ARG A 612 -21.85 34.61 11.71
N ASP A 613 -22.61 33.63 12.23
CA ASP A 613 -23.74 33.90 13.10
C ASP A 613 -23.35 33.98 14.59
N GLY A 614 -22.05 33.98 14.89
CA GLY A 614 -21.50 33.97 16.25
C GLY A 614 -21.34 32.58 16.86
N SER A 615 -21.72 31.50 16.15
CA SER A 615 -21.57 30.15 16.68
C SER A 615 -20.09 29.78 16.83
N LEU A 616 -19.78 28.93 17.81
CA LEU A 616 -18.44 28.45 18.09
C LEU A 616 -18.41 26.92 18.10
N THR A 617 -17.33 26.35 17.56
CA THR A 617 -17.05 24.91 17.66
C THR A 617 -15.65 24.68 18.18
N ASN A 618 -15.53 23.93 19.27
CA ASN A 618 -14.27 23.42 19.82
C ASN A 618 -14.09 21.95 19.43
N LEU A 619 -13.08 21.67 18.61
CA LEU A 619 -12.71 20.33 18.15
C LEU A 619 -11.41 19.90 18.83
N LEU A 620 -11.43 18.74 19.49
CA LEU A 620 -10.24 18.05 19.98
C LEU A 620 -10.01 16.80 19.13
N TYR A 621 -8.85 16.71 18.49
CA TYR A 621 -8.43 15.55 17.74
C TYR A 621 -7.19 14.95 18.42
N LEU A 622 -7.31 13.71 18.91
CA LEU A 622 -6.36 13.13 19.85
C LEU A 622 -5.94 11.73 19.40
N ALA A 623 -4.65 11.52 19.15
CA ALA A 623 -4.06 10.22 18.88
C ALA A 623 -3.49 9.52 20.13
N ASN A 624 -3.42 10.23 21.26
CA ASN A 624 -2.86 9.73 22.52
C ASN A 624 -3.87 9.02 23.44
N GLY A 625 -5.14 8.88 23.03
CA GLY A 625 -6.16 8.19 23.81
C GLY A 625 -6.18 6.66 23.63
N ASP A 626 -6.76 5.96 24.62
CA ASP A 626 -6.95 4.51 24.60
C ASP A 626 -8.13 4.12 23.70
N ARG A 627 -7.96 3.08 22.87
CA ARG A 627 -8.98 2.62 21.90
C ARG A 627 -10.21 1.99 22.55
N ALA A 628 -10.19 1.70 23.86
CA ALA A 628 -11.35 1.23 24.60
C ALA A 628 -12.45 2.30 24.72
N VAL A 629 -12.10 3.58 24.63
CA VAL A 629 -13.06 4.69 24.66
C VAL A 629 -13.60 4.95 23.26
N ALA A 630 -14.91 5.21 23.18
CA ALA A 630 -15.59 5.55 21.93
C ALA A 630 -14.85 6.64 21.14
N LYS A 631 -14.73 6.39 19.82
CA LYS A 631 -13.91 7.20 18.92
C LYS A 631 -14.41 8.64 18.82
N GLU A 632 -15.71 8.85 18.70
CA GLU A 632 -16.27 10.16 18.38
C GLU A 632 -17.33 10.56 19.40
N TYR A 633 -17.23 11.78 19.93
CA TYR A 633 -18.19 12.35 20.87
C TYR A 633 -18.49 13.79 20.47
N TYR A 634 -19.76 14.16 20.46
CA TYR A 634 -20.25 15.48 20.10
C TYR A 634 -21.23 15.96 21.16
N GLU A 635 -21.11 17.21 21.57
CA GLU A 635 -22.04 17.87 22.48
C GLU A 635 -22.38 19.27 21.94
N VAL A 636 -23.67 19.59 21.86
CA VAL A 636 -24.18 20.82 21.24
C VAL A 636 -25.12 21.51 22.20
N PHE A 637 -24.87 22.80 22.46
CA PHE A 637 -25.67 23.67 23.31
C PHE A 637 -26.27 24.80 22.48
N CYS A 638 -27.59 25.03 22.63
CA CYS A 638 -28.29 26.14 21.99
C CYS A 638 -29.67 26.33 22.64
N GLU A 639 -30.00 27.55 23.11
CA GLU A 639 -31.33 27.93 23.63
C GLU A 639 -31.90 26.95 24.69
N GLY A 640 -31.09 26.61 25.70
CA GLY A 640 -31.47 25.65 26.74
C GLY A 640 -31.67 24.20 26.25
N GLY A 641 -31.42 23.92 24.97
CA GLY A 641 -31.34 22.59 24.40
C GLY A 641 -29.91 22.06 24.41
N ILE A 642 -29.75 20.79 24.77
CA ILE A 642 -28.47 20.08 24.76
C ILE A 642 -28.64 18.81 23.93
N ALA A 643 -27.71 18.54 23.02
CA ALA A 643 -27.63 17.28 22.30
C ALA A 643 -26.27 16.61 22.52
N ARG A 644 -26.27 15.32 22.87
CA ARG A 644 -25.07 14.50 23.00
C ARG A 644 -25.13 13.34 22.01
N LEU A 645 -24.18 13.27 21.10
CA LEU A 645 -24.04 12.21 20.11
C LEU A 645 -22.75 11.45 20.38
N GLU A 646 -22.83 10.15 20.61
CA GLU A 646 -21.67 9.29 20.85
C GLU A 646 -21.55 8.22 19.76
N ASP A 647 -20.45 8.31 19.01
CA ASP A 647 -19.98 7.40 17.95
C ASP A 647 -21.03 6.96 16.93
N PHE A 648 -22.03 7.83 16.71
CA PHE A 648 -23.21 7.55 15.88
C PHE A 648 -23.99 6.29 16.30
N ARG A 649 -23.96 5.97 17.60
CA ARG A 649 -24.70 4.87 18.23
C ARG A 649 -25.80 5.37 19.16
N THR A 650 -25.55 6.46 19.85
CA THR A 650 -26.49 7.06 20.80
C THR A 650 -26.63 8.55 20.55
N LEU A 651 -27.86 9.06 20.65
CA LEU A 651 -28.19 10.48 20.63
C LEU A 651 -29.10 10.79 21.81
N GLU A 652 -28.64 11.65 22.71
CA GLU A 652 -29.45 12.19 23.80
C GLU A 652 -29.83 13.64 23.48
N LEU A 653 -31.11 13.96 23.60
CA LEU A 653 -31.66 15.30 23.36
C LEU A 653 -32.36 15.76 24.63
N THR A 654 -31.88 16.84 25.24
CA THR A 654 -32.41 17.39 26.49
C THR A 654 -32.92 18.81 26.26
N ARG A 655 -34.15 19.09 26.69
CA ARG A 655 -34.73 20.45 26.74
C ARG A 655 -35.79 20.52 27.83
N ASN A 656 -35.85 21.64 28.56
CA ASN A 656 -36.84 21.89 29.61
C ASN A 656 -36.90 20.75 30.66
N GLY A 657 -35.74 20.23 31.06
CA GLY A 657 -35.63 19.14 32.04
C GLY A 657 -36.03 17.74 31.54
N LYS A 658 -36.41 17.58 30.27
CA LYS A 658 -36.76 16.28 29.68
C LYS A 658 -35.66 15.81 28.73
N THR A 659 -35.24 14.55 28.89
CA THR A 659 -34.23 13.90 28.03
C THR A 659 -34.86 12.78 27.22
N ARG A 660 -34.63 12.78 25.90
CA ARG A 660 -34.95 11.69 24.98
C ARG A 660 -33.66 11.05 24.50
N CYS A 661 -33.53 9.74 24.69
CA CYS A 661 -32.40 8.95 24.19
C CYS A 661 -32.83 8.13 22.97
N VAL A 662 -32.03 8.16 21.91
CA VAL A 662 -32.17 7.35 20.70
C VAL A 662 -30.93 6.47 20.60
N ARG A 663 -31.13 5.16 20.41
CA ARG A 663 -30.03 4.19 20.22
C ARG A 663 -30.19 3.49 18.89
N SER A 664 -29.09 3.29 18.17
CA SER A 664 -29.04 2.57 16.90
C SER A 664 -27.75 1.75 16.77
N LYS A 665 -27.70 0.88 15.75
CA LYS A 665 -26.40 0.42 15.24
C LYS A 665 -25.61 1.63 14.77
N GLN A 666 -24.28 1.50 14.78
CA GLN A 666 -23.41 2.56 14.29
C GLN A 666 -23.67 2.82 12.81
N ASP A 667 -24.09 4.05 12.49
CA ASP A 667 -24.31 4.50 11.13
C ASP A 667 -23.76 5.91 10.97
N LYS A 668 -22.61 6.02 10.28
CA LYS A 668 -21.93 7.29 10.01
C LYS A 668 -22.45 7.98 8.74
N GLY A 669 -23.47 7.46 8.06
CA GLY A 669 -24.12 8.11 6.93
C GLY A 669 -23.55 7.76 5.54
N HIS A 670 -22.65 6.77 5.41
CA HIS A 670 -22.08 6.40 4.10
C HIS A 670 -23.14 5.97 3.08
N ARG A 671 -24.12 5.16 3.50
CA ARG A 671 -25.21 4.71 2.61
C ARG A 671 -26.09 5.87 2.17
N GLU A 672 -26.50 6.73 3.11
CA GLU A 672 -27.36 7.88 2.83
C GLU A 672 -26.66 8.92 1.93
N GLU A 673 -25.38 9.19 2.17
CA GLU A 673 -24.55 10.03 1.31
C GLU A 673 -24.56 9.52 -0.14
N LEU A 674 -24.28 8.23 -0.30
CA LEU A 674 -24.21 7.62 -1.63
C LEU A 674 -25.57 7.62 -2.32
N GLU A 675 -26.65 7.24 -1.61
CA GLU A 675 -28.00 7.23 -2.15
C GLU A 675 -28.45 8.62 -2.63
N ARG A 676 -28.16 9.68 -1.87
CA ARG A 676 -28.44 11.06 -2.27
C ARG A 676 -27.59 11.50 -3.46
N THR A 677 -26.31 11.15 -3.45
CA THR A 677 -25.39 11.46 -4.55
C THR A 677 -25.86 10.81 -5.84
N LEU A 678 -26.13 9.50 -5.83
CA LEU A 678 -26.60 8.76 -7.00
C LEU A 678 -27.95 9.28 -7.49
N LYS A 679 -28.89 9.57 -6.58
CA LYS A 679 -30.17 10.17 -6.96
C LYS A 679 -29.96 11.52 -7.66
N ALA A 680 -29.10 12.38 -7.13
CA ALA A 680 -28.83 13.68 -7.73
C ALA A 680 -28.16 13.53 -9.12
N MET A 681 -27.19 12.62 -9.24
CA MET A 681 -26.54 12.29 -10.51
C MET A 681 -27.54 11.80 -11.57
N ILE A 682 -28.43 10.87 -11.21
CA ILE A 682 -29.43 10.28 -12.13
C ILE A 682 -30.51 11.29 -12.53
N THR A 683 -30.94 12.13 -11.60
CA THR A 683 -32.03 13.11 -11.84
C THR A 683 -31.54 14.45 -12.37
N GLY A 684 -30.23 14.63 -12.55
CA GLY A 684 -29.62 15.87 -13.03
C GLY A 684 -29.72 17.02 -12.02
N GLN A 685 -29.86 16.73 -10.73
CA GLN A 685 -29.84 17.73 -9.66
C GLN A 685 -28.40 18.14 -9.33
N GLU A 686 -28.26 19.28 -8.65
CA GLU A 686 -26.98 19.74 -8.13
C GLU A 686 -26.40 18.76 -7.09
N SER A 687 -25.08 18.84 -6.87
CA SER A 687 -24.40 18.04 -5.86
C SER A 687 -25.02 18.28 -4.47
N PRO A 688 -25.24 17.23 -3.65
CA PRO A 688 -25.78 17.38 -2.29
C PRO A 688 -24.96 18.30 -1.38
N ILE A 689 -23.67 18.52 -1.71
CA ILE A 689 -22.82 19.50 -1.06
C ILE A 689 -22.43 20.57 -2.11
N PRO A 690 -22.85 21.82 -1.92
CA PRO A 690 -22.45 22.92 -2.81
C PRO A 690 -20.93 23.10 -2.87
N PHE A 691 -20.42 23.45 -4.06
CA PHE A 691 -18.98 23.53 -4.35
C PHE A 691 -18.24 24.57 -3.49
N ASP A 692 -18.90 25.70 -3.18
CA ASP A 692 -18.39 26.73 -2.29
C ASP A 692 -18.12 26.19 -0.88
N GLN A 693 -19.00 25.30 -0.37
CA GLN A 693 -18.80 24.64 0.92
C GLN A 693 -17.62 23.66 0.89
N LEU A 694 -17.45 22.93 -0.22
CA LEU A 694 -16.31 22.02 -0.38
C LEU A 694 -14.99 22.78 -0.35
N CYS A 695 -14.94 23.92 -1.05
CA CYS A 695 -13.79 24.82 -1.00
C CYS A 695 -13.58 25.38 0.40
N GLU A 696 -14.62 25.94 1.02
CA GLU A 696 -14.59 26.53 2.36
C GLU A 696 -14.05 25.55 3.41
N VAL A 697 -14.56 24.31 3.46
CA VAL A 697 -14.11 23.29 4.41
C VAL A 697 -12.65 22.93 4.18
N THR A 698 -12.23 22.83 2.91
CA THR A 698 -10.84 22.51 2.56
C THR A 698 -9.90 23.64 2.97
N GLU A 699 -10.26 24.90 2.67
CA GLU A 699 -9.51 26.10 3.10
C GLU A 699 -9.44 26.22 4.62
N ALA A 700 -10.56 26.01 5.32
CA ALA A 700 -10.59 26.01 6.78
C ALA A 700 -9.66 24.95 7.36
N THR A 701 -9.53 23.79 6.69
CA THR A 701 -8.62 22.73 7.13
C THR A 701 -7.16 23.13 6.94
N PHE A 702 -6.79 23.80 5.83
CA PHE A 702 -5.45 24.36 5.66
C PHE A 702 -5.15 25.47 6.68
N ALA A 703 -6.14 26.32 6.97
CA ALA A 703 -6.02 27.37 7.97
C ALA A 703 -5.76 26.85 9.40
N ILE A 704 -6.11 25.60 9.70
CA ILE A 704 -5.76 24.95 10.98
C ILE A 704 -4.24 24.77 11.07
N GLU A 705 -3.60 24.28 10.01
CA GLU A 705 -2.14 24.11 9.99
C GLU A 705 -1.42 25.45 10.07
N GLU A 706 -1.95 26.47 9.39
CA GLU A 706 -1.44 27.84 9.43
C GLU A 706 -1.60 28.47 10.82
N ALA A 707 -2.76 28.28 11.47
CA ALA A 707 -2.99 28.77 12.83
C ALA A 707 -2.02 28.15 13.84
N ILE A 708 -1.75 26.84 13.74
CA ILE A 708 -0.76 26.15 14.58
C ILE A 708 0.64 26.73 14.35
N ALA A 709 1.01 26.98 13.09
CA ALA A 709 2.32 27.52 12.75
C ALA A 709 2.49 28.98 13.18
N ALA A 710 1.44 29.80 13.04
CA ALA A 710 1.46 31.22 13.39
C ALA A 710 1.27 31.48 14.89
N GLY A 711 0.65 30.56 15.62
CA GLY A 711 0.23 30.76 17.01
C GLY A 711 -0.91 31.77 17.18
N SER A 712 -1.60 32.12 16.08
CA SER A 712 -2.67 33.12 16.04
C SER A 712 -3.86 32.62 15.23
N ALA A 713 -5.00 33.29 15.36
CA ALA A 713 -6.18 32.96 14.58
C ALA A 713 -6.03 33.40 13.11
N ILE A 714 -6.53 32.60 12.18
CA ILE A 714 -6.56 32.84 10.73
C ILE A 714 -7.99 33.20 10.30
N LEU A 715 -8.13 34.27 9.52
CA LEU A 715 -9.40 34.75 9.00
C LEU A 715 -9.64 34.17 7.59
N LEU A 716 -10.81 33.57 7.35
CA LEU A 716 -11.16 32.97 6.07
C LEU A 716 -11.97 33.91 5.16
N CYS A 717 -12.66 34.90 5.73
CA CYS A 717 -13.41 35.93 5.01
C CYS A 717 -13.10 37.31 5.63
N PRO A 718 -12.75 38.34 4.83
CA PRO A 718 -12.64 39.69 5.37
C PRO A 718 -14.01 40.16 5.89
N THR A 719 -14.05 40.62 7.14
CA THR A 719 -15.23 41.22 7.75
C THR A 719 -15.62 42.50 6.99
N THR A 720 -16.83 42.57 6.48
CA THR A 720 -17.51 43.87 6.35
C THR A 720 -17.68 44.40 7.76
N THR A 721 -16.87 45.39 8.12
CA THR A 721 -17.00 46.14 9.36
C THR A 721 -18.43 46.68 9.49
N VAL A 722 -19.21 46.13 10.42
CA VAL A 722 -20.37 46.84 10.95
C VAL A 722 -19.80 48.03 11.75
N PRO A 723 -20.17 49.28 11.46
CA PRO A 723 -19.68 50.41 12.24
C PRO A 723 -20.23 50.26 13.66
N VAL A 724 -19.35 50.10 14.64
CA VAL A 724 -19.71 50.26 16.04
C VAL A 724 -20.13 51.72 16.20
N ALA A 725 -21.38 51.94 16.57
CA ALA A 725 -21.89 53.26 16.90
C ALA A 725 -21.03 53.85 18.03
N ALA A 726 -20.49 55.04 17.79
CA ALA A 726 -19.68 55.77 18.76
C ALA A 726 -20.42 55.92 20.10
N GLU A 727 -19.86 55.34 21.16
CA GLU A 727 -20.26 55.64 22.52
C GLU A 727 -19.89 57.09 22.84
N LYS A 728 -20.89 57.85 23.31
CA LYS A 728 -20.69 59.20 23.84
C LYS A 728 -19.86 59.13 25.13
N GLU A 729 -18.78 59.89 25.16
CA GLU A 729 -17.99 60.16 26.36
C GLU A 729 -18.88 60.68 27.51
N PRO A 730 -18.74 60.16 28.74
CA PRO A 730 -19.15 60.87 29.94
C PRO A 730 -18.06 61.86 30.36
N GLY A 731 -18.45 63.12 30.52
CA GLY A 731 -17.57 64.24 30.82
C GLY A 731 -16.87 64.20 32.17
N ASN A 732 -15.76 64.95 32.19
CA ASN A 732 -14.96 65.38 33.33
C ASN A 732 -15.73 65.56 34.64
N VAL A 733 -15.22 64.94 35.70
CA VAL A 733 -15.20 65.53 37.05
C VAL A 733 -13.81 65.32 37.65
N LEU A 734 -13.05 66.42 37.74
CA LEU A 734 -11.89 66.57 38.62
C LEU A 734 -12.36 66.68 40.08
N ILE A 735 -11.58 66.16 41.02
CA ILE A 735 -10.90 66.92 42.11
C ILE A 735 -10.35 65.93 43.17
N SER A 736 -9.08 66.22 43.54
CA SER A 736 -8.25 65.81 44.69
C SER A 736 -7.87 64.35 44.87
#